data_AF-Q4SDL4-F1
#
_entry.id   AF-Q4SDL4-F1
#
_cell.length_a   1.000
_cell.length_b   1.000
_cell.length_c   1.000
_cell.angle_alpha   90.00
_cell.angle_beta   90.00
_cell.angle_gamma   90.00
#
_symmetry.space_group_name_H-M   'P 1'
#
loop_
_entity.id
_entity.type
_entity.pdbx_description
1 polymer ?
#
loop_
_entity_poly.entity_id
_entity_poly.type
_entity_poly.pdbx_seq_one_letter_code
_entity_poly.pdbx_strand_id
1 'polypeptide(L)'
;MTLDLLDLSLQRSCLRSRCEFTIQAVNNQGRIIPLTDAESRFAIKTASMSVRDIPDPQRPGEQLGSLVFSESFLESSINVEQEDGGVSTDGCCTILTRGVPAYACWLMDSDVKQSEQARLLATKEDSTCLGSVLTAADAAYLSCSSHLTTHEEGKIVFFSEGLLFVHSQYGSITVSRRHIRSIGLYNPDSSSLASLFVEHQSSLLPHLPFPLHASDQCLVFALQPGSRSHRVFFSKVLSVWKKAESGLNLQMLDQEQLSCTRKNLHSMLQKLHDSQEPPVAKRRGSLRTSCCQLPEQDMFLQHFSLSSMSQEPILQDHLGALFPSAELRGSADGGRDKVSVLILRVRSLLSDGAHSVCVCVCVCVYVNINIIAGLPGSHNEKLCEFLIRSREKSERLAVYAPHPGSSDGFSPSHLQQFLSDFLESRRAAGGRSRLLVLPPGYTDALDVVQAVLSHPDPAARACFAIGAVTACVEPLASFMEHRFAFPKLLEQCSHGVASAVVFTGPPAQRQQALAQHVQQLLRSANPTAAFIQAERGAVIRAEDVALILSDGSFAQPQMLRARYLLYPGWCRARFPTTPGCLGLVQLRLTFSRPLQRPQFVAECQALSSSLSPSPFRGNVYNLWGKARFSDSEQLMEVSYNTIRGSLDLVPEQGPEASSSSCFLVFDGVGLTEDGLKDWLRLCAKQTKKPKKTKNSLSPQEVKHIHAKRRLDPLPAGFLYDGQQYVDVWGRRRSLHPNMEDFIGEYVAEANREVELFNRQLELQEQPDLFD
;
A
#
# COMPACT_ATOMS: atom_id res chain seq x y z
N MET A 1 -19.20 -50.26 20.59
CA MET A 1 -19.05 -50.78 21.96
C MET A 1 -18.61 -49.63 22.84
N THR A 2 -19.35 -49.36 23.91
CA THR A 2 -19.17 -48.20 24.79
C THR A 2 -17.87 -48.34 25.59
N LEU A 3 -17.01 -47.32 25.48
CA LEU A 3 -15.70 -47.19 26.14
C LEU A 3 -15.76 -47.34 27.68
N ASP A 4 -16.95 -47.21 28.26
CA ASP A 4 -17.21 -47.37 29.70
C ASP A 4 -17.08 -48.83 30.20
N LEU A 5 -17.16 -49.83 29.31
CA LEU A 5 -17.02 -51.26 29.67
C LEU A 5 -15.57 -51.70 29.94
N LEU A 6 -14.57 -50.88 29.60
CA LEU A 6 -13.13 -51.19 29.71
C LEU A 6 -12.43 -50.50 30.89
N ASP A 7 -13.18 -49.88 31.82
CA ASP A 7 -12.64 -49.21 33.02
C ASP A 7 -11.53 -48.18 32.72
N LEU A 8 -11.64 -47.53 31.56
CA LEU A 8 -10.63 -46.61 31.00
C LEU A 8 -10.50 -45.29 31.78
N SER A 9 -11.42 -44.98 32.71
CA SER A 9 -11.34 -43.79 33.56
C SER A 9 -10.14 -43.84 34.51
N LEU A 10 -9.84 -45.02 35.05
CA LEU A 10 -8.65 -45.33 35.87
C LEU A 10 -7.38 -45.35 35.02
N GLN A 11 -7.46 -45.82 33.78
CA GLN A 11 -6.34 -45.76 32.83
C GLN A 11 -6.04 -44.33 32.38
N ARG A 12 -7.05 -43.46 32.30
CA ARG A 12 -6.88 -42.05 31.89
C ARG A 12 -6.02 -41.25 32.87
N SER A 13 -6.16 -41.47 34.17
CA SER A 13 -5.31 -40.81 35.18
C SER A 13 -3.87 -41.35 35.14
N CYS A 14 -3.71 -42.67 34.96
CA CYS A 14 -2.41 -43.33 34.80
C CYS A 14 -1.67 -42.88 33.52
N LEU A 15 -2.39 -42.76 32.40
CA LEU A 15 -1.82 -42.25 31.15
C LEU A 15 -1.44 -40.77 31.24
N ARG A 16 -2.24 -39.96 31.96
CA ARG A 16 -1.92 -38.55 32.20
C ARG A 16 -0.64 -38.36 33.01
N SER A 17 -0.38 -39.20 34.02
CA SER A 17 0.86 -39.10 34.81
C SER A 17 2.10 -39.56 34.05
N ARG A 18 1.94 -40.35 32.97
CA ARG A 18 2.99 -40.81 32.06
C ARG A 18 3.13 -39.97 30.79
N CYS A 19 2.32 -38.91 30.69
CA CYS A 19 2.32 -37.99 29.56
C CYS A 19 3.24 -36.80 29.84
N GLU A 20 4.16 -36.54 28.94
CA GLU A 20 5.02 -35.36 28.93
C GLU A 20 4.68 -34.52 27.70
N PHE A 21 4.36 -33.24 27.90
CA PHE A 21 4.05 -32.29 26.83
C PHE A 21 4.98 -31.09 26.94
N THR A 22 5.65 -30.76 25.84
CA THR A 22 6.62 -29.67 25.78
C THR A 22 6.43 -28.84 24.53
N ILE A 23 6.55 -27.51 24.65
CA ILE A 23 6.64 -26.60 23.51
C ILE A 23 7.99 -25.88 23.58
N GLN A 24 8.76 -25.95 22.50
CA GLN A 24 10.08 -25.33 22.41
C GLN A 24 10.13 -24.39 21.20
N ALA A 25 10.61 -23.17 21.39
CA ALA A 25 10.90 -22.25 20.29
C ALA A 25 12.37 -22.36 19.90
N VAL A 26 12.64 -22.41 18.60
CA VAL A 26 14.00 -22.56 18.06
C VAL A 26 14.34 -21.34 17.20
N ASN A 27 15.43 -20.66 17.53
CA ASN A 27 15.89 -19.50 16.78
C ASN A 27 16.62 -19.92 15.48
N ASN A 28 16.99 -18.93 14.65
CA ASN A 28 17.68 -19.18 13.37
C ASN A 28 19.08 -19.81 13.51
N GLN A 29 19.63 -19.92 14.72
CA GLN A 29 20.91 -20.59 15.01
C GLN A 29 20.70 -22.02 15.54
N GLY A 30 19.46 -22.50 15.62
CA GLY A 30 19.13 -23.83 16.16
C GLY A 30 19.14 -23.91 17.68
N ARG A 31 19.13 -22.77 18.39
CA ARG A 31 19.10 -22.74 19.86
C ARG A 31 17.67 -22.65 20.38
N ILE A 32 17.38 -23.39 21.44
CA ILE A 32 16.10 -23.31 22.15
C ILE A 32 16.07 -22.00 22.93
N ILE A 33 15.02 -21.22 22.71
CA ILE A 33 14.75 -19.96 23.41
C ILE A 33 13.47 -20.04 24.24
N PRO A 34 13.37 -19.33 25.38
CA PRO A 34 12.15 -19.29 26.18
C PRO A 34 10.98 -18.69 25.40
N LEU A 35 9.77 -19.24 25.58
CA LEU A 35 8.54 -18.72 24.95
C LEU A 35 8.15 -17.31 25.45
N THR A 36 8.73 -16.86 26.56
CA THR A 36 8.55 -15.51 27.08
C THR A 36 9.41 -14.47 26.37
N ASP A 37 10.39 -14.89 25.59
CA ASP A 37 11.28 -13.99 24.85
C ASP A 37 10.53 -13.36 23.67
N ALA A 38 10.76 -12.08 23.42
CA ALA A 38 10.18 -11.37 22.29
C ALA A 38 10.59 -11.99 20.95
N GLU A 39 11.83 -12.51 20.85
CA GLU A 39 12.32 -13.20 19.66
C GLU A 39 11.56 -14.51 19.38
N SER A 40 10.98 -15.14 20.40
CA SER A 40 10.24 -16.40 20.26
C SER A 40 8.93 -16.25 19.48
N ARG A 41 8.41 -15.02 19.36
CA ARG A 41 7.17 -14.73 18.66
C ARG A 41 7.20 -15.18 17.20
N PHE A 42 8.32 -14.96 16.54
CA PHE A 42 8.51 -15.27 15.12
C PHE A 42 9.39 -16.51 14.89
N ALA A 43 9.80 -17.18 15.97
CA ALA A 43 10.55 -18.43 15.91
C ALA A 43 9.64 -19.60 15.54
N ILE A 44 10.23 -20.62 14.92
CA ILE A 44 9.54 -21.90 14.72
C ILE A 44 9.37 -22.56 16.09
N LYS A 45 8.15 -22.98 16.37
CA LYS A 45 7.79 -23.67 17.61
C LYS A 45 7.57 -25.15 17.31
N THR A 46 8.07 -26.00 18.17
CA THR A 46 7.85 -27.44 18.10
C THR A 46 7.06 -27.86 19.33
N ALA A 47 5.85 -28.40 19.11
CA ALA A 47 5.06 -29.05 20.15
C ALA A 47 5.33 -30.55 20.11
N SER A 48 5.74 -31.12 21.22
CA SER A 48 6.02 -32.55 21.36
C SER A 48 5.23 -33.13 22.53
N MET A 49 4.66 -34.30 22.32
CA MET A 49 3.93 -35.08 23.32
C MET A 49 4.51 -36.49 23.35
N SER A 50 4.86 -37.00 24.53
CA SER A 50 5.25 -38.39 24.71
C SER A 50 4.42 -39.03 25.82
N VAL A 51 3.93 -40.24 25.57
CA VAL A 51 3.20 -41.06 26.54
C VAL A 51 3.98 -42.36 26.70
N ARG A 52 4.57 -42.55 27.87
CA ARG A 52 5.39 -43.73 28.17
C ARG A 52 4.57 -44.85 28.81
N ASP A 53 5.05 -46.08 28.64
CA ASP A 53 4.57 -47.28 29.33
C ASP A 53 3.04 -47.48 29.22
N ILE A 54 2.47 -47.45 28.01
CA ILE A 54 1.03 -47.64 27.80
C ILE A 54 0.64 -49.06 28.24
N PRO A 55 -0.30 -49.25 29.18
CA PRO A 55 -0.70 -50.58 29.65
C PRO A 55 -1.55 -51.31 28.61
N ASP A 56 -1.38 -52.64 28.51
CA ASP A 56 -2.25 -53.48 27.68
C ASP A 56 -3.59 -53.74 28.39
N PRO A 57 -4.74 -53.30 27.84
CA PRO A 57 -6.05 -53.55 28.45
C PRO A 57 -6.47 -55.02 28.36
N GLN A 58 -5.92 -55.81 27.44
CA GLN A 58 -6.22 -57.22 27.27
C GLN A 58 -5.32 -58.13 28.13
N ARG A 59 -4.14 -57.64 28.54
CA ARG A 59 -3.14 -58.39 29.31
C ARG A 59 -2.65 -57.59 30.52
N PRO A 60 -3.27 -57.77 31.69
CA PRO A 60 -2.90 -57.04 32.90
C PRO A 60 -1.43 -57.27 33.28
N GLY A 61 -0.65 -56.18 33.37
CA GLY A 61 0.78 -56.22 33.72
C GLY A 61 1.74 -56.14 32.53
N GLU A 62 1.27 -56.33 31.29
CA GLU A 62 2.06 -56.08 30.08
C GLU A 62 1.89 -54.63 29.59
N GLN A 63 2.90 -54.14 28.86
CA GLN A 63 2.92 -52.81 28.27
C GLN A 63 2.88 -52.91 26.74
N LEU A 64 2.02 -52.11 26.11
CA LEU A 64 1.93 -51.98 24.65
C LEU A 64 3.13 -51.22 24.05
N GLY A 65 3.74 -50.32 24.83
CA GLY A 65 4.90 -49.52 24.43
C GLY A 65 4.76 -48.05 24.77
N SER A 66 5.45 -47.18 24.03
CA SER A 66 5.40 -45.72 24.18
C SER A 66 4.93 -45.06 22.89
N LEU A 67 4.21 -43.94 23.01
CA LEU A 67 3.76 -43.11 21.89
C LEU A 67 4.48 -41.77 21.93
N VAL A 68 5.01 -41.32 20.80
CA VAL A 68 5.63 -39.99 20.66
C VAL A 68 5.00 -39.29 19.46
N PHE A 69 4.60 -38.04 19.65
CA PHE A 69 4.06 -37.17 18.62
C PHE A 69 4.80 -35.83 18.69
N SER A 70 5.14 -35.26 17.52
CA SER A 70 5.76 -33.94 17.47
C SER A 70 5.40 -33.23 16.18
N GLU A 71 5.05 -31.96 16.28
CA GLU A 71 4.79 -31.10 15.13
C GLU A 71 5.48 -29.75 15.27
N SER A 72 5.86 -29.17 14.14
CA SER A 72 6.43 -27.83 14.07
C SER A 72 5.44 -26.87 13.44
N PHE A 73 5.27 -25.71 14.06
CA PHE A 73 4.30 -24.71 13.66
C PHE A 73 4.87 -23.30 13.78
N LEU A 74 4.25 -22.37 13.05
CA LEU A 74 4.42 -20.94 13.22
C LEU A 74 3.13 -20.35 13.75
N GLU A 75 3.28 -19.31 14.56
CA GLU A 75 2.17 -18.56 15.12
C GLU A 75 2.28 -17.11 14.67
N SER A 76 1.13 -16.50 14.47
CA SER A 76 0.98 -15.10 14.20
C SER A 76 -0.10 -14.54 15.10
N SER A 77 0.13 -13.35 15.63
CA SER A 77 -0.77 -12.69 16.57
C SER A 77 -0.86 -11.20 16.22
N ILE A 78 -2.06 -10.69 16.02
CA ILE A 78 -2.34 -9.28 15.79
C ILE A 78 -3.24 -8.75 16.91
N ASN A 79 -3.09 -7.47 17.23
CA ASN A 79 -3.97 -6.79 18.16
C ASN A 79 -5.12 -6.17 17.39
N VAL A 80 -6.34 -6.34 17.88
CA VAL A 80 -7.56 -5.86 17.26
C VAL A 80 -8.29 -4.97 18.25
N GLU A 81 -8.62 -3.76 17.83
CA GLU A 81 -9.42 -2.83 18.61
C GLU A 81 -10.89 -2.94 18.23
N GLN A 82 -11.72 -3.12 19.26
CA GLN A 82 -13.18 -3.15 19.15
C GLN A 82 -13.77 -1.74 19.26
N GLU A 83 -15.05 -1.59 18.88
CA GLU A 83 -15.76 -0.31 18.87
C GLU A 83 -15.85 0.35 20.27
N ASP A 84 -15.75 -0.44 21.34
CA ASP A 84 -15.75 0.01 22.73
C ASP A 84 -14.36 0.50 23.21
N GLY A 85 -13.34 0.44 22.34
CA GLY A 85 -11.95 0.77 22.65
C GLY A 85 -11.17 -0.37 23.33
N GLY A 86 -11.79 -1.53 23.53
CA GLY A 86 -11.13 -2.72 24.02
C GLY A 86 -10.16 -3.30 23.00
N VAL A 87 -9.01 -3.81 23.44
CA VAL A 87 -8.03 -4.48 22.57
C VAL A 87 -8.10 -5.98 22.81
N SER A 88 -8.48 -6.74 21.78
CA SER A 88 -8.41 -8.20 21.73
C SER A 88 -7.20 -8.65 20.90
N THR A 89 -6.85 -9.93 21.01
CA THR A 89 -5.79 -10.55 20.22
C THR A 89 -6.40 -11.57 19.27
N ASP A 90 -6.13 -11.40 17.97
CA ASP A 90 -6.47 -12.39 16.95
C ASP A 90 -5.23 -13.23 16.61
N GLY A 91 -5.42 -14.54 16.59
CA GLY A 91 -4.33 -15.52 16.51
C GLY A 91 -4.53 -16.44 15.30
N CYS A 92 -3.46 -16.61 14.53
CA CYS A 92 -3.41 -17.51 13.38
C CYS A 92 -2.19 -18.42 13.49
N CYS A 93 -2.30 -19.69 13.11
CA CYS A 93 -1.16 -20.60 13.11
C CYS A 93 -1.10 -21.42 11.83
N THR A 94 0.09 -21.87 11.46
CA THR A 94 0.28 -22.80 10.36
C THR A 94 1.22 -23.92 10.79
N ILE A 95 0.82 -25.17 10.52
CA ILE A 95 1.57 -26.37 10.88
C ILE A 95 2.48 -26.72 9.70
N LEU A 96 3.79 -26.53 9.87
CA LEU A 96 4.79 -26.74 8.82
C LEU A 96 4.94 -28.21 8.45
N THR A 97 4.66 -29.11 9.38
CA THR A 97 4.76 -30.57 9.20
C THR A 97 3.50 -31.21 8.64
N ARG A 98 2.45 -30.44 8.31
CA ARG A 98 1.15 -30.99 7.86
C ARG A 98 1.21 -31.77 6.55
N GLY A 99 2.23 -31.53 5.72
CA GLY A 99 2.48 -32.31 4.51
C GLY A 99 3.02 -33.72 4.79
N VAL A 100 3.44 -34.02 6.03
CA VAL A 100 3.85 -35.36 6.45
C VAL A 100 2.60 -36.14 6.87
N PRO A 101 2.37 -37.36 6.33
CA PRO A 101 1.25 -38.19 6.76
C PRO A 101 1.26 -38.39 8.28
N ALA A 102 0.16 -38.03 8.95
CA ALA A 102 0.01 -38.21 10.39
C ALA A 102 0.02 -39.70 10.79
N TYR A 103 -0.31 -40.57 9.83
CA TYR A 103 -0.35 -42.01 10.03
C TYR A 103 0.11 -42.73 8.76
N ALA A 104 0.94 -43.75 8.94
CA ALA A 104 1.26 -44.73 7.92
C ALA A 104 1.28 -46.12 8.58
N CYS A 105 0.68 -47.11 7.94
CA CYS A 105 0.75 -48.49 8.40
C CYS A 105 1.11 -49.44 7.26
N TRP A 106 1.71 -50.56 7.63
CA TRP A 106 1.99 -51.66 6.72
C TRP A 106 1.32 -52.92 7.23
N LEU A 107 0.87 -53.77 6.30
CA LEU A 107 0.32 -55.07 6.63
C LEU A 107 1.39 -55.98 7.24
N MET A 108 0.99 -56.76 8.24
CA MET A 108 1.81 -57.86 8.77
C MET A 108 1.64 -59.11 7.90
N ASP A 109 2.55 -60.08 8.01
CA ASP A 109 2.61 -61.26 7.14
C ASP A 109 1.28 -62.04 7.01
N SER A 110 0.47 -62.10 8.07
CA SER A 110 -0.87 -62.71 8.04
C SER A 110 -1.83 -61.97 7.12
N ASP A 111 -1.79 -60.64 7.15
CA ASP A 111 -2.74 -59.77 6.49
C ASP A 111 -2.37 -59.59 5.01
N VAL A 112 -1.07 -59.66 4.69
CA VAL A 112 -0.58 -59.72 3.30
C VAL A 112 -1.18 -60.92 2.56
N LYS A 113 -1.22 -62.10 3.21
CA LYS A 113 -1.81 -63.31 2.60
C LYS A 113 -3.30 -63.14 2.32
N GLN A 114 -4.04 -62.51 3.24
CA GLN A 114 -5.47 -62.23 3.05
C GLN A 114 -5.70 -61.21 1.94
N SER A 115 -4.87 -60.17 1.89
CA SER A 115 -4.91 -59.15 0.84
C SER A 115 -4.64 -59.73 -0.56
N GLU A 116 -3.65 -60.61 -0.72
CA GLU A 116 -3.38 -61.28 -2.00
C GLU A 116 -4.54 -62.21 -2.40
N GLN A 117 -5.15 -62.93 -1.45
CA GLN A 117 -6.34 -63.74 -1.72
C GLN A 117 -7.54 -62.89 -2.19
N ALA A 118 -7.74 -61.71 -1.60
CA ALA A 118 -8.78 -60.77 -2.04
C ALA A 118 -8.50 -60.23 -3.45
N ARG A 119 -7.22 -60.01 -3.80
CA ARG A 119 -6.82 -59.55 -5.15
C ARG A 119 -7.14 -60.59 -6.24
N LEU A 120 -7.07 -61.88 -5.92
CA LEU A 120 -7.46 -62.96 -6.84
C LEU A 120 -8.94 -62.94 -7.22
N LEU A 121 -9.81 -62.23 -6.46
CA LEU A 121 -11.21 -62.04 -6.83
C LEU A 121 -11.37 -61.28 -8.14
N ALA A 122 -10.42 -60.40 -8.49
CA ALA A 122 -10.44 -59.67 -9.75
C ALA A 122 -10.10 -60.53 -10.97
N THR A 123 -9.57 -61.75 -10.76
CA THR A 123 -9.15 -62.67 -11.84
C THR A 123 -10.03 -63.92 -11.97
N LYS A 124 -11.03 -64.10 -11.09
CA LYS A 124 -11.94 -65.25 -11.15
C LYS A 124 -13.06 -64.99 -12.16
N GLU A 125 -13.36 -65.99 -12.98
CA GLU A 125 -14.45 -65.93 -13.99
C GLU A 125 -15.84 -66.20 -13.39
N ASP A 126 -15.91 -66.89 -12.25
CA ASP A 126 -17.16 -67.19 -11.54
C ASP A 126 -17.71 -66.01 -10.72
N SER A 127 -19.00 -66.05 -10.38
CA SER A 127 -19.64 -65.07 -9.49
C SER A 127 -18.97 -65.06 -8.11
N THR A 128 -18.26 -63.99 -7.80
CA THR A 128 -17.57 -63.82 -6.52
C THR A 128 -18.52 -63.29 -5.44
N CYS A 129 -18.03 -63.15 -4.20
CA CYS A 129 -18.74 -62.46 -3.13
C CYS A 129 -19.01 -60.97 -3.39
N LEU A 130 -18.39 -60.39 -4.43
CA LEU A 130 -18.64 -59.04 -4.94
C LEU A 130 -19.44 -59.04 -6.25
N GLY A 131 -19.83 -60.22 -6.76
CA GLY A 131 -20.48 -60.39 -8.05
C GLY A 131 -19.50 -60.61 -9.22
N SER A 132 -19.90 -60.22 -10.43
CA SER A 132 -19.05 -60.32 -11.63
C SER A 132 -18.19 -59.07 -11.82
N VAL A 133 -16.97 -59.24 -12.34
CA VAL A 133 -16.03 -58.14 -12.58
C VAL A 133 -16.52 -57.25 -13.72
N LEU A 134 -16.68 -55.95 -13.48
CA LEU A 134 -17.14 -54.98 -14.48
C LEU A 134 -16.00 -54.17 -15.10
N THR A 135 -14.87 -54.00 -14.40
CA THR A 135 -13.73 -53.21 -14.84
C THR A 135 -12.39 -53.89 -14.60
N ALA A 136 -11.38 -53.52 -15.38
CA ALA A 136 -9.99 -53.83 -15.04
C ALA A 136 -9.49 -52.88 -13.95
N ALA A 137 -8.49 -53.32 -13.17
CA ALA A 137 -7.85 -52.50 -12.14
C ALA A 137 -7.19 -51.26 -12.76
N ASP A 138 -7.57 -50.07 -12.30
CA ASP A 138 -7.02 -48.80 -12.77
C ASP A 138 -6.95 -47.76 -11.65
N ALA A 139 -6.17 -46.69 -11.83
CA ALA A 139 -5.88 -45.71 -10.79
C ALA A 139 -7.14 -44.99 -10.30
N ALA A 140 -7.22 -44.81 -8.98
CA ALA A 140 -8.21 -43.99 -8.30
C ALA A 140 -7.64 -43.47 -6.97
N TYR A 141 -8.14 -42.32 -6.54
CA TYR A 141 -7.83 -41.78 -5.22
C TYR A 141 -8.85 -42.26 -4.19
N LEU A 142 -8.39 -42.59 -2.99
CA LEU A 142 -9.20 -42.89 -1.82
C LEU A 142 -8.99 -41.82 -0.75
N SER A 143 -10.09 -41.30 -0.21
CA SER A 143 -10.09 -40.34 0.90
C SER A 143 -11.31 -40.57 1.79
N CYS A 144 -11.24 -40.14 3.05
CA CYS A 144 -12.44 -39.98 3.90
C CYS A 144 -12.35 -38.66 4.68
N SER A 145 -13.34 -38.37 5.52
CA SER A 145 -13.37 -37.14 6.33
C SER A 145 -12.49 -37.20 7.60
N SER A 146 -11.81 -38.32 7.85
CA SER A 146 -10.89 -38.46 8.98
C SER A 146 -9.67 -37.56 8.83
N HIS A 147 -9.22 -36.96 9.93
CA HIS A 147 -7.97 -36.18 9.96
C HIS A 147 -6.72 -37.04 9.83
N LEU A 148 -6.86 -38.37 9.93
CA LEU A 148 -5.75 -39.32 9.86
C LEU A 148 -5.48 -39.82 8.44
N THR A 149 -6.42 -39.66 7.50
CA THR A 149 -6.20 -40.10 6.12
C THR A 149 -5.36 -39.12 5.36
N THR A 150 -4.30 -39.63 4.74
CA THR A 150 -3.73 -39.01 3.54
C THR A 150 -4.51 -39.46 2.31
N HIS A 151 -4.48 -38.65 1.24
CA HIS A 151 -5.10 -39.03 -0.03
C HIS A 151 -4.28 -40.16 -0.64
N GLU A 152 -4.86 -41.35 -0.67
CA GLU A 152 -4.14 -42.54 -1.12
C GLU A 152 -4.42 -42.79 -2.60
N GLU A 153 -3.37 -43.00 -3.37
CA GLU A 153 -3.49 -43.46 -4.75
C GLU A 153 -3.40 -44.99 -4.80
N GLY A 154 -4.42 -45.62 -5.36
CA GLY A 154 -4.49 -47.08 -5.48
C GLY A 154 -5.19 -47.52 -6.73
N LYS A 155 -5.39 -48.83 -6.86
CA LYS A 155 -6.10 -49.43 -7.99
C LYS A 155 -7.51 -49.82 -7.58
N ILE A 156 -8.51 -49.35 -8.31
CA ILE A 156 -9.92 -49.70 -8.09
C ILE A 156 -10.40 -50.72 -9.13
N VAL A 157 -11.20 -51.68 -8.67
CA VAL A 157 -11.92 -52.66 -9.48
C VAL A 157 -13.39 -52.62 -9.07
N PHE A 158 -14.28 -52.39 -10.04
CA PHE A 158 -15.72 -52.42 -9.79
C PHE A 158 -16.31 -53.78 -10.17
N PHE A 159 -17.22 -54.26 -9.33
CA PHE A 159 -17.99 -55.48 -9.54
C PHE A 159 -19.49 -55.16 -9.61
N SER A 160 -20.31 -56.14 -9.99
CA SER A 160 -21.77 -55.96 -10.06
C SER A 160 -22.42 -55.67 -8.70
N GLU A 161 -21.86 -56.18 -7.60
CA GLU A 161 -22.39 -56.04 -6.23
C GLU A 161 -21.38 -55.44 -5.24
N GLY A 162 -20.36 -54.72 -5.71
CA GLY A 162 -19.39 -54.09 -4.81
C GLY A 162 -18.16 -53.56 -5.52
N LEU A 163 -17.15 -53.18 -4.74
CA LEU A 163 -15.86 -52.72 -5.25
C LEU A 163 -14.69 -53.28 -4.44
N LEU A 164 -13.53 -53.34 -5.09
CA LEU A 164 -12.26 -53.68 -4.48
C LEU A 164 -11.28 -52.53 -4.74
N PHE A 165 -10.63 -52.06 -3.69
CA PHE A 165 -9.56 -51.08 -3.77
C PHE A 165 -8.25 -51.71 -3.29
N VAL A 166 -7.20 -51.59 -4.09
CA VAL A 166 -5.88 -52.15 -3.77
C VAL A 166 -4.91 -51.02 -3.55
N HIS A 167 -4.45 -50.88 -2.32
CA HIS A 167 -3.44 -49.92 -1.91
C HIS A 167 -2.09 -50.62 -1.64
N SER A 168 -0.99 -49.93 -1.89
CA SER A 168 0.36 -50.50 -1.66
C SER A 168 0.64 -50.75 -0.17
N GLN A 169 0.11 -49.92 0.72
CA GLN A 169 0.36 -50.00 2.16
C GLN A 169 -0.79 -50.69 2.93
N TYR A 170 -2.04 -50.41 2.55
CA TYR A 170 -3.21 -50.97 3.23
C TYR A 170 -3.63 -52.34 2.67
N GLY A 171 -3.07 -52.73 1.53
CA GLY A 171 -3.51 -53.91 0.77
C GLY A 171 -4.90 -53.76 0.17
N SER A 172 -5.61 -54.88 0.09
CA SER A 172 -6.89 -55.02 -0.60
C SER A 172 -8.07 -54.77 0.33
N ILE A 173 -8.83 -53.71 0.07
CA ILE A 173 -10.05 -53.32 0.77
C ILE A 173 -11.25 -53.74 -0.08
N THR A 174 -12.03 -54.70 0.41
CA THR A 174 -13.24 -55.18 -0.26
C THR A 174 -14.49 -54.55 0.35
N VAL A 175 -15.29 -53.86 -0.46
CA VAL A 175 -16.57 -53.27 -0.04
C VAL A 175 -17.69 -53.95 -0.80
N SER A 176 -18.38 -54.89 -0.14
CA SER A 176 -19.52 -55.61 -0.72
C SER A 176 -20.84 -54.89 -0.50
N ARG A 177 -21.86 -55.22 -1.29
CA ARG A 177 -23.23 -54.69 -1.17
C ARG A 177 -23.80 -54.77 0.24
N ARG A 178 -23.49 -55.82 1.01
CA ARG A 178 -23.95 -55.97 2.40
C ARG A 178 -23.44 -54.87 3.33
N HIS A 179 -22.29 -54.30 3.01
CA HIS A 179 -21.65 -53.24 3.77
C HIS A 179 -21.99 -51.85 3.26
N ILE A 180 -22.64 -51.72 2.11
CA ILE A 180 -22.95 -50.42 1.48
C ILE A 180 -24.37 -50.00 1.89
N ARG A 181 -24.49 -48.78 2.42
CA ARG A 181 -25.78 -48.16 2.76
C ARG A 181 -26.32 -47.35 1.59
N SER A 182 -25.48 -46.51 0.99
CA SER A 182 -25.83 -45.69 -0.16
C SER A 182 -24.58 -45.38 -1.00
N ILE A 183 -24.79 -45.10 -2.29
CA ILE A 183 -23.75 -44.65 -3.20
C ILE A 183 -24.23 -43.42 -3.95
N GLY A 184 -23.44 -42.36 -3.91
CA GLY A 184 -23.67 -41.12 -4.66
C GLY A 184 -22.50 -40.81 -5.58
N LEU A 185 -22.78 -40.39 -6.82
CA LEU A 185 -21.79 -39.92 -7.77
C LEU A 185 -21.94 -38.41 -7.96
N TYR A 186 -20.87 -37.66 -7.72
CA TYR A 186 -20.77 -36.24 -8.06
C TYR A 186 -19.77 -36.07 -9.20
N ASN A 187 -20.22 -35.44 -10.29
CA ASN A 187 -19.38 -35.12 -11.44
C ASN A 187 -19.80 -33.75 -12.00
N PRO A 188 -19.15 -32.65 -11.60
CA PRO A 188 -19.55 -31.31 -12.01
C PRO A 188 -19.33 -31.07 -13.51
N ASP A 189 -18.19 -31.52 -14.06
CA ASP A 189 -17.81 -31.34 -15.47
C ASP A 189 -17.06 -32.55 -16.05
N SER A 190 -17.14 -32.75 -17.37
CA SER A 190 -16.45 -33.86 -18.06
C SER A 190 -14.91 -33.84 -17.97
N SER A 191 -14.33 -32.68 -17.63
CA SER A 191 -12.89 -32.48 -17.39
C SER A 191 -12.49 -32.51 -15.91
N SER A 192 -13.45 -32.65 -14.99
CA SER A 192 -13.22 -32.65 -13.54
C SER A 192 -13.11 -34.07 -12.98
N LEU A 193 -12.60 -34.21 -11.74
CA LEU A 193 -12.60 -35.49 -11.04
C LEU A 193 -14.02 -35.96 -10.71
N ALA A 194 -14.40 -37.16 -11.16
CA ALA A 194 -15.66 -37.76 -10.73
C ALA A 194 -15.49 -38.37 -9.34
N SER A 195 -16.27 -37.92 -8.36
CA SER A 195 -16.19 -38.38 -6.96
C SER A 195 -17.34 -39.31 -6.61
N LEU A 196 -17.00 -40.54 -6.21
CA LEU A 196 -17.92 -41.56 -5.76
C LEU A 196 -17.94 -41.61 -4.23
N PHE A 197 -19.05 -41.18 -3.64
CA PHE A 197 -19.31 -41.24 -2.21
C PHE A 197 -19.97 -42.57 -1.86
N VAL A 198 -19.32 -43.37 -1.03
CA VAL A 198 -19.81 -44.68 -0.56
C VAL A 198 -20.04 -44.60 0.93
N GLU A 199 -21.32 -44.52 1.34
CA GLU A 199 -21.69 -44.63 2.75
C GLU A 199 -21.73 -46.10 3.14
N HIS A 200 -21.00 -46.47 4.18
CA HIS A 200 -20.88 -47.86 4.62
C HIS A 200 -21.54 -48.10 5.98
N GLN A 201 -21.85 -49.36 6.27
CA GLN A 201 -22.33 -49.81 7.57
C GLN A 201 -21.18 -49.95 8.56
N SER A 202 -21.49 -49.88 9.87
CA SER A 202 -20.51 -50.07 10.95
C SER A 202 -19.85 -51.46 10.95
N SER A 203 -20.49 -52.46 10.33
CA SER A 203 -19.96 -53.82 10.16
C SER A 203 -18.70 -53.87 9.29
N LEU A 204 -18.43 -52.83 8.49
CA LEU A 204 -17.22 -52.73 7.67
C LEU A 204 -15.99 -52.24 8.47
N LEU A 205 -16.19 -51.56 9.60
CA LEU A 205 -15.09 -50.95 10.38
C LEU A 205 -13.99 -51.94 10.81
N PRO A 206 -14.29 -53.17 11.27
CA PRO A 206 -13.25 -54.15 11.63
C PRO A 206 -12.37 -54.59 10.45
N HIS A 207 -12.83 -54.36 9.22
CA HIS A 207 -12.15 -54.75 7.98
C HIS A 207 -11.54 -53.54 7.24
N LEU A 208 -11.73 -52.33 7.78
CA LEU A 208 -11.12 -51.12 7.24
C LEU A 208 -9.85 -50.76 8.03
N PRO A 209 -8.78 -50.36 7.34
CA PRO A 209 -7.64 -49.72 7.99
C PRO A 209 -8.06 -48.58 8.90
N PHE A 210 -7.47 -48.50 10.09
CA PHE A 210 -7.79 -47.48 11.10
C PHE A 210 -7.83 -46.03 10.57
N PRO A 211 -6.93 -45.59 9.66
CA PRO A 211 -7.00 -44.23 9.10
C PRO A 211 -8.33 -43.91 8.44
N LEU A 212 -8.93 -44.90 7.76
CA LEU A 212 -10.17 -44.76 7.00
C LEU A 212 -11.42 -44.76 7.89
N HIS A 213 -11.28 -44.81 9.21
CA HIS A 213 -12.39 -44.75 10.15
C HIS A 213 -12.84 -43.29 10.29
N ALA A 214 -13.89 -42.94 9.55
CA ALA A 214 -14.50 -41.62 9.62
C ALA A 214 -15.83 -41.65 10.39
N SER A 215 -16.15 -40.56 11.10
CA SER A 215 -17.40 -40.43 11.85
C SER A 215 -18.65 -40.37 10.97
N ASP A 216 -18.50 -39.94 9.71
CA ASP A 216 -19.57 -39.91 8.71
C ASP A 216 -19.77 -41.25 7.99
N GLN A 217 -18.94 -42.25 8.29
CA GLN A 217 -18.95 -43.58 7.68
C GLN A 217 -18.97 -43.51 6.15
N CYS A 218 -18.24 -42.55 5.56
CA CYS A 218 -18.24 -42.29 4.13
C CYS A 218 -16.82 -42.40 3.56
N LEU A 219 -16.66 -43.25 2.54
CA LEU A 219 -15.45 -43.35 1.73
C LEU A 219 -15.66 -42.63 0.41
N VAL A 220 -14.66 -41.87 -0.02
CA VAL A 220 -14.67 -41.14 -1.29
C VAL A 220 -13.64 -41.76 -2.22
N PHE A 221 -14.11 -42.28 -3.36
CA PHE A 221 -13.26 -42.73 -4.45
C PHE A 221 -13.31 -41.72 -5.59
N ALA A 222 -12.21 -41.03 -5.88
CA ALA A 222 -12.16 -40.09 -6.99
C ALA A 222 -11.50 -40.71 -8.23
N LEU A 223 -12.21 -40.65 -9.36
CA LEU A 223 -11.81 -41.20 -10.64
C LEU A 223 -11.27 -40.10 -11.53
N GLN A 224 -10.02 -40.25 -11.96
CA GLN A 224 -9.31 -39.27 -12.78
C GLN A 224 -10.00 -39.07 -14.15
N PRO A 225 -10.23 -37.83 -14.60
CA PRO A 225 -10.82 -37.57 -15.92
C PRO A 225 -9.96 -38.20 -17.02
N GLY A 226 -10.60 -38.84 -17.99
CA GLY A 226 -9.90 -39.50 -19.11
C GLY A 226 -9.22 -40.83 -18.79
N SER A 227 -9.13 -41.25 -17.51
CA SER A 227 -8.62 -42.57 -17.11
C SER A 227 -9.48 -43.74 -17.61
N ARG A 228 -8.95 -44.97 -17.57
CA ARG A 228 -9.71 -46.17 -17.97
C ARG A 228 -10.82 -46.44 -16.94
N SER A 229 -10.58 -46.25 -15.65
CA SER A 229 -11.58 -46.36 -14.58
C SER A 229 -12.74 -45.40 -14.83
N HIS A 230 -12.46 -44.13 -15.13
CA HIS A 230 -13.48 -43.14 -15.46
C HIS A 230 -14.31 -43.54 -16.69
N ARG A 231 -13.66 -43.86 -17.82
CA ARG A 231 -14.37 -44.25 -19.06
C ARG A 231 -15.22 -45.51 -18.88
N VAL A 232 -14.69 -46.53 -18.20
CA VAL A 232 -15.41 -47.79 -17.99
C VAL A 232 -16.51 -47.62 -16.94
N PHE A 233 -16.33 -46.76 -15.94
CA PHE A 233 -17.36 -46.46 -14.96
C PHE A 233 -18.62 -45.91 -15.64
N PHE A 234 -18.49 -44.88 -16.48
CA PHE A 234 -19.63 -44.28 -17.18
C PHE A 234 -20.23 -45.17 -18.28
N SER A 235 -19.44 -46.01 -18.94
CA SER A 235 -19.94 -46.89 -20.03
C SER A 235 -20.53 -48.23 -19.55
N LYS A 236 -19.99 -48.83 -18.48
CA LYS A 236 -20.37 -50.18 -18.03
C LYS A 236 -20.91 -50.23 -16.59
N VAL A 237 -20.28 -49.53 -15.64
CA VAL A 237 -20.65 -49.65 -14.20
C VAL A 237 -21.92 -48.89 -13.89
N LEU A 238 -22.04 -47.67 -14.40
CA LEU A 238 -23.16 -46.76 -14.14
C LEU A 238 -24.51 -47.38 -14.53
N SER A 239 -24.58 -48.09 -15.66
CA SER A 239 -25.81 -48.73 -16.14
C SER A 239 -26.21 -49.96 -15.32
N VAL A 240 -25.23 -50.64 -14.69
CA VAL A 240 -25.49 -51.80 -13.82
C VAL A 240 -25.94 -51.32 -12.44
N TRP A 241 -25.23 -50.36 -11.84
CA TRP A 241 -25.50 -49.89 -10.48
C TRP A 241 -26.74 -49.00 -10.35
N LYS A 242 -27.25 -48.44 -11.46
CA LYS A 242 -28.54 -47.75 -11.50
C LYS A 242 -29.74 -48.70 -11.55
N LYS A 243 -29.57 -49.96 -11.98
CA LYS A 243 -30.67 -50.93 -12.04
C LYS A 243 -31.04 -51.38 -10.63
N ALA A 244 -32.33 -51.44 -10.34
CA ALA A 244 -32.86 -51.92 -9.05
C ALA A 244 -32.40 -53.34 -8.71
N GLU A 245 -32.12 -54.17 -9.72
CA GLU A 245 -31.64 -55.56 -9.58
C GLU A 245 -30.23 -55.65 -8.96
N SER A 246 -29.37 -54.64 -9.14
CA SER A 246 -28.03 -54.60 -8.51
C SER A 246 -28.09 -54.37 -7.00
N GLY A 247 -29.16 -53.72 -6.55
CA GLY A 247 -29.40 -53.29 -5.17
C GLY A 247 -28.31 -52.44 -4.52
N LEU A 248 -27.46 -51.78 -5.33
CA LEU A 248 -26.57 -50.69 -4.92
C LEU A 248 -27.24 -49.31 -5.10
N ASN A 249 -28.19 -49.19 -6.04
CA ASN A 249 -29.02 -48.00 -6.29
C ASN A 249 -28.23 -46.68 -6.30
N LEU A 250 -27.29 -46.53 -7.24
CA LEU A 250 -26.45 -45.34 -7.35
C LEU A 250 -27.27 -44.08 -7.68
N GLN A 251 -27.05 -43.02 -6.90
CA GLN A 251 -27.69 -41.71 -7.06
C GLN A 251 -26.73 -40.70 -7.70
N MET A 252 -27.26 -39.83 -8.57
CA MET A 252 -26.51 -38.66 -9.07
C MET A 252 -26.69 -37.51 -8.08
N LEU A 253 -25.59 -36.88 -7.68
CA LEU A 253 -25.58 -35.77 -6.74
C LEU A 253 -25.31 -34.45 -7.47
N ASP A 254 -26.04 -33.41 -7.09
CA ASP A 254 -25.78 -32.02 -7.51
C ASP A 254 -24.97 -31.26 -6.43
N GLN A 255 -24.38 -30.12 -6.80
CA GLN A 255 -23.54 -29.33 -5.88
C GLN A 255 -24.30 -28.87 -4.62
N GLU A 256 -25.60 -28.58 -4.74
CA GLU A 256 -26.44 -28.17 -3.61
C GLU A 256 -26.73 -29.31 -2.62
N GLN A 257 -26.65 -30.56 -3.07
CA GLN A 257 -26.94 -31.75 -2.26
C GLN A 257 -25.73 -32.26 -1.46
N LEU A 258 -24.53 -31.73 -1.74
CA LEU A 258 -23.32 -32.08 -1.01
C LEU A 258 -23.23 -31.31 0.31
N SER A 259 -22.96 -32.03 1.40
CA SER A 259 -22.57 -31.41 2.67
C SER A 259 -21.24 -30.65 2.53
N CYS A 260 -21.00 -29.67 3.42
CA CYS A 260 -19.76 -28.89 3.44
C CYS A 260 -18.51 -29.79 3.48
N THR A 261 -18.52 -30.84 4.31
CA THR A 261 -17.43 -31.84 4.39
C THR A 261 -17.15 -32.51 3.04
N ARG A 262 -18.19 -32.91 2.31
CA ARG A 262 -18.05 -33.57 1.00
C ARG A 262 -17.53 -32.61 -0.07
N LYS A 263 -17.97 -31.35 -0.04
CA LYS A 263 -17.46 -30.28 -0.91
C LYS A 263 -15.97 -30.03 -0.67
N ASN A 264 -15.56 -29.98 0.60
CA ASN A 264 -14.17 -29.77 0.98
C ASN A 264 -13.28 -30.94 0.53
N LEU A 265 -13.72 -32.19 0.72
CA LEU A 265 -13.00 -33.38 0.25
C LEU A 265 -12.85 -33.40 -1.26
N HIS A 266 -13.93 -33.12 -2.01
CA HIS A 266 -13.87 -33.03 -3.46
C HIS A 266 -12.92 -31.91 -3.94
N SER A 267 -13.03 -30.70 -3.37
CA SER A 267 -12.14 -29.59 -3.72
C SER A 267 -10.67 -29.89 -3.42
N MET A 268 -10.39 -30.57 -2.31
CA MET A 268 -9.04 -31.01 -1.94
C MET A 268 -8.47 -32.02 -2.94
N LEU A 269 -9.25 -33.05 -3.31
CA LEU A 269 -8.86 -34.03 -4.33
C LEU A 269 -8.68 -33.39 -5.72
N GLN A 270 -9.53 -32.43 -6.09
CA GLN A 270 -9.39 -31.67 -7.32
C GLN A 270 -8.07 -30.90 -7.37
N LYS A 271 -7.73 -30.15 -6.31
CA LYS A 271 -6.46 -29.42 -6.20
C LYS A 271 -5.24 -30.35 -6.27
N LEU A 272 -5.36 -31.56 -5.72
CA LEU A 272 -4.29 -32.56 -5.80
C LEU A 272 -4.09 -33.06 -7.23
N HIS A 273 -5.17 -33.38 -7.94
CA HIS A 273 -5.08 -33.78 -9.34
C HIS A 273 -4.48 -32.68 -10.22
N ASP A 274 -4.96 -31.43 -10.06
CA ASP A 274 -4.45 -30.27 -10.80
C ASP A 274 -2.94 -30.05 -10.55
N SER A 275 -2.44 -30.41 -9.36
CA SER A 275 -1.02 -30.28 -9.01
C SER A 275 -0.11 -31.37 -9.59
N GLN A 276 -0.67 -32.49 -10.06
CA GLN A 276 0.07 -33.62 -10.62
C GLN A 276 0.24 -33.56 -12.16
N GLU A 277 -0.43 -32.64 -12.87
CA GLU A 277 -0.14 -32.41 -14.29
C GLU A 277 1.32 -31.98 -14.47
N PRO A 278 2.06 -32.54 -15.46
CA PRO A 278 3.49 -32.30 -15.59
C PRO A 278 3.75 -30.80 -15.81
N PRO A 279 4.60 -30.16 -14.97
CA PRO A 279 4.95 -28.77 -15.19
C PRO A 279 5.82 -28.70 -16.44
N VAL A 280 5.29 -28.09 -17.50
CA VAL A 280 6.11 -27.59 -18.60
C VAL A 280 7.11 -26.62 -17.98
N ALA A 281 8.37 -27.06 -17.93
CA ALA A 281 9.56 -26.41 -17.39
C ALA A 281 9.71 -26.38 -15.85
N LYS A 282 10.79 -27.02 -15.39
CA LYS A 282 11.45 -26.81 -14.10
C LYS A 282 11.64 -25.31 -13.81
N ARG A 283 10.70 -24.69 -13.11
CA ARG A 283 10.99 -23.58 -12.20
C ARG A 283 10.91 -24.12 -10.79
N ARG A 284 11.76 -23.59 -9.89
CA ARG A 284 11.57 -23.70 -8.42
C ARG A 284 10.08 -23.64 -8.13
N GLY A 285 9.57 -24.60 -7.36
CA GLY A 285 8.16 -24.66 -6.97
C GLY A 285 7.67 -23.27 -6.58
N SER A 286 6.66 -22.78 -7.29
CA SER A 286 6.00 -21.52 -6.94
C SER A 286 5.36 -21.70 -5.55
N LEU A 287 5.18 -20.62 -4.78
CA LEU A 287 4.38 -20.64 -3.54
C LEU A 287 3.03 -21.36 -3.75
N ARG A 288 2.48 -21.29 -4.97
CA ARG A 288 1.27 -22.01 -5.39
C ARG A 288 1.34 -23.54 -5.32
N THR A 289 2.50 -24.14 -5.58
CA THR A 289 2.67 -25.61 -5.45
C THR A 289 2.74 -26.08 -3.99
N SER A 290 3.15 -25.20 -3.07
CA SER A 290 3.13 -25.44 -1.61
C SER A 290 1.74 -25.23 -0.98
N CYS A 291 0.85 -24.43 -1.58
CA CYS A 291 -0.52 -24.25 -1.10
C CYS A 291 -1.36 -25.55 -1.13
N CYS A 292 -1.01 -26.54 -1.98
CA CYS A 292 -1.67 -27.85 -1.96
C CYS A 292 -1.33 -28.67 -0.69
N GLN A 293 -0.21 -28.38 -0.03
CA GLN A 293 0.24 -29.05 1.20
C GLN A 293 -0.20 -28.30 2.47
N LEU A 294 -0.45 -26.99 2.37
CA LEU A 294 -0.84 -26.12 3.48
C LEU A 294 -2.08 -25.29 3.09
N PRO A 295 -3.31 -25.81 3.30
CA PRO A 295 -4.55 -25.17 2.85
C PRO A 295 -4.78 -23.75 3.36
N GLU A 296 -4.19 -23.40 4.50
CA GLU A 296 -4.34 -22.10 5.19
C GLU A 296 -3.12 -21.18 5.02
N GLN A 297 -2.14 -21.55 4.19
CA GLN A 297 -0.88 -20.82 4.07
C GLN A 297 -1.07 -19.38 3.59
N ASP A 298 -1.91 -19.15 2.58
CA ASP A 298 -2.13 -17.80 2.04
C ASP A 298 -2.72 -16.86 3.09
N MET A 299 -3.68 -17.34 3.87
CA MET A 299 -4.27 -16.62 5.00
C MET A 299 -3.24 -16.36 6.10
N PHE A 300 -2.46 -17.39 6.46
CA PHE A 300 -1.40 -17.25 7.45
C PHE A 300 -0.35 -16.21 7.03
N LEU A 301 0.13 -16.25 5.78
CA LEU A 301 1.11 -15.29 5.27
C LEU A 301 0.56 -13.87 5.28
N GLN A 302 -0.72 -13.72 4.94
CA GLN A 302 -1.37 -12.42 5.00
C GLN A 302 -1.43 -11.86 6.43
N HIS A 303 -1.77 -12.71 7.40
CA HIS A 303 -1.86 -12.38 8.82
C HIS A 303 -0.47 -12.13 9.43
N PHE A 304 0.49 -12.99 9.09
CA PHE A 304 1.88 -12.90 9.52
C PHE A 304 2.55 -11.62 9.05
N SER A 305 2.28 -11.19 7.81
CA SER A 305 2.79 -9.91 7.31
C SER A 305 2.39 -8.75 8.23
N LEU A 306 1.12 -8.65 8.61
CA LEU A 306 0.62 -7.60 9.51
C LEU A 306 1.22 -7.70 10.92
N SER A 307 1.25 -8.92 11.46
CA SER A 307 1.81 -9.23 12.79
C SER A 307 3.31 -8.89 12.90
N SER A 308 4.06 -9.07 11.81
CA SER A 308 5.50 -8.83 11.77
C SER A 308 5.89 -7.35 11.64
N MET A 309 5.03 -6.52 11.06
CA MET A 309 5.34 -5.11 10.80
C MET A 309 5.14 -4.22 12.03
N SER A 310 4.10 -4.47 12.84
CA SER A 310 3.81 -3.63 14.01
C SER A 310 2.94 -4.34 15.05
N GLN A 311 2.96 -3.81 16.28
CA GLN A 311 2.07 -4.16 17.39
C GLN A 311 0.88 -3.20 17.54
N GLU A 312 0.82 -2.15 16.72
CA GLU A 312 -0.31 -1.22 16.72
C GLU A 312 -1.62 -1.96 16.40
N PRO A 313 -2.71 -1.65 17.12
CA PRO A 313 -3.97 -2.35 16.96
C PRO A 313 -4.63 -2.03 15.61
N ILE A 314 -5.21 -3.06 15.02
CA ILE A 314 -6.02 -2.97 13.80
C ILE A 314 -7.48 -2.75 14.21
N LEU A 315 -8.20 -1.89 13.51
CA LEU A 315 -9.62 -1.66 13.81
C LEU A 315 -10.44 -2.88 13.37
N GLN A 316 -11.40 -3.32 14.21
CA GLN A 316 -12.28 -4.45 13.92
C GLN A 316 -12.95 -4.34 12.54
N ASP A 317 -13.44 -3.15 12.19
CA ASP A 317 -14.09 -2.84 10.90
C ASP A 317 -13.18 -3.08 9.68
N HIS A 318 -11.87 -3.08 9.88
CA HIS A 318 -10.89 -3.25 8.80
C HIS A 318 -10.52 -4.71 8.57
N LEU A 319 -10.80 -5.63 9.50
CA LEU A 319 -10.40 -7.03 9.39
C LEU A 319 -10.98 -7.72 8.16
N GLY A 320 -12.27 -7.51 7.87
CA GLY A 320 -12.92 -8.11 6.70
C GLY A 320 -12.27 -7.69 5.38
N ALA A 321 -11.81 -6.45 5.28
CA ALA A 321 -11.09 -5.95 4.12
C ALA A 321 -9.64 -6.46 4.05
N LEU A 322 -8.99 -6.71 5.19
CA LEU A 322 -7.61 -7.23 5.24
C LEU A 322 -7.53 -8.72 4.92
N PHE A 323 -8.60 -9.46 5.21
CA PHE A 323 -8.68 -10.92 5.15
C PHE A 323 -9.93 -11.43 4.41
N PRO A 324 -10.12 -11.08 3.11
CA PRO A 324 -11.32 -11.45 2.37
C PRO A 324 -11.49 -12.96 2.13
N SER A 325 -10.43 -13.76 2.28
CA SER A 325 -10.47 -15.22 2.15
C SER A 325 -10.80 -15.95 3.45
N ALA A 326 -10.87 -15.24 4.59
CA ALA A 326 -11.50 -15.78 5.77
C ALA A 326 -13.01 -15.78 5.49
N GLU A 327 -13.59 -16.95 5.28
CA GLU A 327 -15.02 -17.13 5.57
C GLU A 327 -15.21 -16.83 7.06
N LEU A 328 -15.31 -15.53 7.38
CA LEU A 328 -15.62 -15.04 8.70
C LEU A 328 -16.92 -15.72 9.10
N ARG A 329 -16.83 -16.58 10.12
CA ARG A 329 -17.97 -17.21 10.77
C ARG A 329 -19.02 -16.13 11.05
N GLY A 330 -20.06 -16.11 10.21
CA GLY A 330 -21.33 -15.42 10.39
C GLY A 330 -21.29 -13.97 10.89
N SER A 331 -21.42 -13.02 9.99
CA SER A 331 -22.49 -12.02 10.12
C SER A 331 -22.90 -11.54 8.73
N ALA A 332 -24.20 -11.60 8.46
CA ALA A 332 -24.80 -11.19 7.20
C ALA A 332 -24.41 -9.75 6.83
N ASP A 333 -23.70 -9.58 5.72
CA ASP A 333 -23.53 -8.27 5.10
C ASP A 333 -24.67 -8.06 4.10
N GLY A 334 -25.79 -7.56 4.65
CA GLY A 334 -26.77 -6.85 3.83
C GLY A 334 -26.17 -5.50 3.46
N GLY A 335 -26.10 -5.22 2.16
CA GLY A 335 -25.57 -3.98 1.61
C GLY A 335 -26.02 -2.76 2.41
N ARG A 336 -25.08 -2.13 3.11
CA ARG A 336 -25.31 -0.85 3.78
C ARG A 336 -25.34 0.26 2.74
N ASP A 337 -26.50 0.48 2.14
CA ASP A 337 -26.89 1.85 1.83
C ASP A 337 -26.99 2.59 3.17
N LYS A 338 -25.92 3.30 3.56
CA LYS A 338 -25.90 4.14 4.76
C LYS A 338 -26.83 5.33 4.56
N VAL A 339 -28.12 5.13 4.85
CA VAL A 339 -28.98 6.19 5.38
C VAL A 339 -29.07 5.95 6.88
N SER A 340 -28.08 6.45 7.62
CA SER A 340 -28.09 6.45 9.09
C SER A 340 -29.08 7.51 9.56
N VAL A 341 -30.36 7.16 9.68
CA VAL A 341 -31.30 7.97 10.47
C VAL A 341 -31.01 7.67 11.94
N LEU A 342 -30.21 8.52 12.59
CA LEU A 342 -30.04 8.46 14.04
C LEU A 342 -31.32 9.02 14.68
N ILE A 343 -32.29 8.14 14.99
CA ILE A 343 -33.46 8.53 15.79
C ILE A 343 -33.02 8.64 17.26
N LEU A 344 -32.65 9.85 17.68
CA LEU A 344 -32.47 10.14 19.10
C LEU A 344 -33.85 10.24 19.77
N ARG A 345 -34.22 9.21 20.54
CA ARG A 345 -35.35 9.31 21.50
C ARG A 345 -34.91 10.19 22.67
N VAL A 346 -35.16 11.50 22.58
CA VAL A 346 -35.04 12.38 23.74
C VAL A 346 -36.30 12.22 24.60
N ARG A 347 -36.18 11.56 25.75
CA ARG A 347 -37.18 11.67 26.82
C ARG A 347 -36.98 13.03 27.49
N SER A 348 -37.78 14.03 27.13
CA SER A 348 -37.93 15.22 27.95
C SER A 348 -38.78 14.87 29.17
N LEU A 349 -38.22 14.99 30.38
CA LEU A 349 -38.99 15.04 31.62
C LEU A 349 -39.47 16.47 31.80
N LEU A 350 -40.62 16.80 31.20
CA LEU A 350 -41.41 17.94 31.64
C LEU A 350 -42.46 17.41 32.63
N SER A 351 -42.46 17.98 33.83
CA SER A 351 -43.54 17.84 34.79
C SER A 351 -44.85 18.27 34.14
N ASP A 352 -45.85 17.40 34.23
CA ASP A 352 -47.23 17.53 33.74
C ASP A 352 -47.54 16.83 32.41
N GLY A 353 -47.90 15.55 32.53
CA GLY A 353 -49.13 14.98 31.96
C GLY A 353 -49.33 14.91 30.45
N ALA A 354 -48.41 15.37 29.59
CA ALA A 354 -48.54 15.30 28.14
C ALA A 354 -47.35 14.58 27.50
N HIS A 355 -47.57 13.36 26.99
CA HIS A 355 -46.60 12.63 26.19
C HIS A 355 -46.47 13.25 24.79
N SER A 356 -45.61 14.25 24.64
CA SER A 356 -45.12 14.68 23.32
C SER A 356 -43.88 13.87 22.97
N VAL A 357 -44.00 12.98 21.98
CA VAL A 357 -42.85 12.29 21.37
C VAL A 357 -42.21 13.26 20.39
N CYS A 358 -41.18 13.98 20.83
CA CYS A 358 -40.37 14.79 19.93
C CYS A 358 -39.44 13.87 19.14
N VAL A 359 -39.78 13.60 17.87
CA VAL A 359 -38.89 12.92 16.93
C VAL A 359 -37.92 13.97 16.38
N CYS A 360 -36.76 14.14 17.01
CA CYS A 360 -35.67 14.88 16.41
C CYS A 360 -35.05 14.03 15.30
N VAL A 361 -35.45 14.27 14.06
CA VAL A 361 -34.71 13.78 12.88
C VAL A 361 -33.44 14.63 12.77
N CYS A 362 -32.36 14.21 13.43
CA CYS A 362 -31.05 14.76 13.13
C CYS A 362 -30.64 14.23 11.75
N VAL A 363 -30.76 15.07 10.72
CA VAL A 363 -30.14 14.80 9.42
C VAL A 363 -28.63 14.84 9.66
N CYS A 364 -28.02 13.67 9.83
CA CYS A 364 -26.56 13.57 9.91
C CYS A 364 -25.99 14.00 8.56
N VAL A 365 -25.40 15.20 8.54
CA VAL A 365 -24.68 15.71 7.37
C VAL A 365 -23.43 14.85 7.22
N TYR A 366 -23.38 14.04 6.17
CA TYR A 366 -22.19 13.28 5.80
C TYR A 366 -21.39 14.09 4.79
N VAL A 367 -20.13 14.34 5.09
CA VAL A 367 -19.21 15.12 4.24
C VAL A 367 -18.09 14.22 3.75
N ASN A 368 -17.97 14.12 2.43
CA ASN A 368 -16.84 13.42 1.83
C ASN A 368 -15.66 14.38 1.61
N ILE A 369 -14.46 13.96 2.00
CA ILE A 369 -13.22 14.73 1.90
C ILE A 369 -12.35 14.09 0.82
N ASN A 370 -11.97 14.88 -0.18
CA ASN A 370 -10.98 14.49 -1.19
C ASN A 370 -9.73 15.37 -1.02
N ILE A 371 -8.58 14.74 -0.85
CA ILE A 371 -7.32 15.43 -0.59
C ILE A 371 -6.57 15.54 -1.92
N ILE A 372 -6.17 16.76 -2.30
CA ILE A 372 -5.38 17.03 -3.52
C ILE A 372 -3.99 17.51 -3.08
N ALA A 373 -3.08 16.57 -2.88
CA ALA A 373 -1.69 16.85 -2.53
C ALA A 373 -0.84 17.09 -3.77
N GLY A 374 0.29 17.76 -3.62
CA GLY A 374 1.27 17.91 -4.69
C GLY A 374 2.36 18.88 -4.28
N LEU A 375 3.57 18.66 -4.80
CA LEU A 375 4.69 19.57 -4.57
C LEU A 375 4.41 20.98 -5.12
N PRO A 376 5.10 22.02 -4.63
CA PRO A 376 4.97 23.36 -5.18
C PRO A 376 5.26 23.37 -6.68
N GLY A 377 4.42 24.06 -7.45
CA GLY A 377 4.51 24.10 -8.92
C GLY A 377 3.84 22.94 -9.65
N SER A 378 3.18 22.00 -8.93
CA SER A 378 2.44 20.88 -9.51
C SER A 378 1.07 21.25 -10.10
N HIS A 379 0.66 22.51 -10.03
CA HIS A 379 -0.63 23.02 -10.54
C HIS A 379 -1.87 22.35 -9.93
N ASN A 380 -1.77 21.82 -8.71
CA ASN A 380 -2.89 21.29 -7.94
C ASN A 380 -4.02 22.32 -7.71
N GLU A 381 -3.69 23.61 -7.55
CA GLU A 381 -4.67 24.70 -7.45
C GLU A 381 -5.51 24.83 -8.72
N LYS A 382 -4.87 24.78 -9.90
CA LYS A 382 -5.56 24.84 -11.20
C LYS A 382 -6.46 23.63 -11.43
N LEU A 383 -6.03 22.45 -10.98
CA LEU A 383 -6.87 21.25 -10.98
C LEU A 383 -8.09 21.44 -10.10
N CYS A 384 -7.93 21.98 -8.89
CA CYS A 384 -9.05 22.26 -8.00
C CYS A 384 -10.02 23.27 -8.61
N GLU A 385 -9.53 24.38 -9.17
CA GLU A 385 -10.38 25.34 -9.88
C GLU A 385 -11.16 24.69 -11.03
N PHE A 386 -10.49 23.82 -11.80
CA PHE A 386 -11.12 23.08 -12.87
C PHE A 386 -12.27 22.21 -12.34
N LEU A 387 -12.05 21.44 -11.27
CA LEU A 387 -13.06 20.58 -10.65
C LEU A 387 -14.27 21.36 -10.12
N ILE A 388 -14.06 22.58 -9.61
CA ILE A 388 -15.14 23.47 -9.18
C ILE A 388 -15.95 23.97 -10.38
N ARG A 389 -15.28 24.34 -11.49
CA ARG A 389 -15.92 24.85 -12.70
C ARG A 389 -16.63 23.75 -13.51
N SER A 390 -16.07 22.55 -13.57
CA SER A 390 -16.51 21.45 -14.45
C SER A 390 -17.72 20.68 -13.93
N ARG A 391 -18.46 21.21 -12.96
CA ARG A 391 -19.34 20.41 -12.10
C ARG A 391 -20.79 20.32 -12.57
N GLU A 392 -21.42 19.19 -12.27
CA GLU A 392 -22.88 19.02 -12.33
C GLU A 392 -23.56 19.69 -11.11
N LYS A 393 -24.76 20.25 -11.32
CA LYS A 393 -25.50 21.11 -10.36
C LYS A 393 -25.92 20.44 -9.02
N SER A 394 -25.71 19.14 -8.84
CA SER A 394 -26.37 18.34 -7.79
C SER A 394 -25.61 18.23 -6.46
N GLU A 395 -24.28 18.26 -6.47
CA GLU A 395 -23.50 18.24 -5.22
C GLU A 395 -23.05 19.67 -4.83
N ARG A 396 -22.64 19.94 -3.58
CA ARG A 396 -22.00 21.22 -3.15
C ARG A 396 -20.51 20.98 -2.80
N LEU A 397 -19.59 21.73 -3.39
CA LEU A 397 -18.13 21.56 -3.33
C LEU A 397 -17.64 22.74 -2.51
N ALA A 398 -16.96 22.45 -1.43
CA ALA A 398 -16.22 23.44 -0.66
C ALA A 398 -14.73 23.16 -0.81
N VAL A 399 -13.92 24.20 -0.61
CA VAL A 399 -12.47 24.10 -0.67
C VAL A 399 -11.90 24.57 0.64
N TYR A 400 -11.00 23.78 1.21
CA TYR A 400 -10.08 24.21 2.24
C TYR A 400 -8.71 24.41 1.58
N ALA A 401 -8.27 25.66 1.57
CA ALA A 401 -6.91 26.04 1.25
C ALA A 401 -6.40 26.89 2.44
N PRO A 402 -5.33 26.48 3.14
CA PRO A 402 -4.77 27.28 4.22
C PRO A 402 -4.36 28.66 3.69
N HIS A 403 -4.54 29.70 4.50
CA HIS A 403 -4.32 31.08 4.07
C HIS A 403 -2.85 31.27 3.70
N PRO A 404 -2.52 31.85 2.52
CA PRO A 404 -1.14 32.05 2.07
C PRO A 404 -0.32 32.99 2.99
N GLY A 405 -0.98 33.65 3.95
CA GLY A 405 -0.39 34.57 4.92
C GLY A 405 -0.07 33.99 6.30
N SER A 406 -0.35 32.72 6.63
CA SER A 406 0.13 32.11 7.89
C SER A 406 1.57 31.62 7.70
N SER A 407 2.50 32.04 8.59
CA SER A 407 3.92 31.62 8.54
C SER A 407 4.13 30.13 8.76
N ASP A 408 3.13 29.47 9.33
CA ASP A 408 3.25 28.11 9.80
C ASP A 408 2.72 27.19 8.70
N GLY A 409 3.42 26.09 8.44
CA GLY A 409 3.00 25.07 7.48
C GLY A 409 1.66 24.44 7.83
N PHE A 410 1.43 23.20 7.41
CA PHE A 410 0.17 22.53 7.74
C PHE A 410 -0.06 22.44 9.26
N SER A 411 -1.16 23.03 9.73
CA SER A 411 -1.59 22.97 11.13
C SER A 411 -2.82 22.06 11.28
N PRO A 412 -2.71 20.93 12.01
CA PRO A 412 -3.83 20.03 12.27
C PRO A 412 -4.99 20.73 13.01
N SER A 413 -4.69 21.60 13.97
CA SER A 413 -5.70 22.29 14.78
C SER A 413 -6.53 23.27 13.96
N HIS A 414 -5.89 24.00 13.04
CA HIS A 414 -6.58 24.90 12.12
C HIS A 414 -7.53 24.15 11.19
N LEU A 415 -7.10 23.00 10.65
CA LEU A 415 -7.96 22.14 9.86
C LEU A 415 -9.16 21.63 10.68
N GLN A 416 -8.93 21.15 11.91
CA GLN A 416 -10.00 20.64 12.78
C GLN A 416 -11.02 21.73 13.17
N GLN A 417 -10.57 22.95 13.43
CA GLN A 417 -11.45 24.10 13.64
C GLN A 417 -12.29 24.40 12.41
N PHE A 418 -11.67 24.50 11.23
CA PHE A 418 -12.38 24.71 9.97
C PHE A 418 -13.41 23.61 9.70
N LEU A 419 -13.09 22.35 10.00
CA LEU A 419 -14.02 21.22 9.84
C LEU A 419 -15.24 21.36 10.76
N SER A 420 -15.04 21.80 12.01
CA SER A 420 -16.13 22.06 12.95
C SER A 420 -17.04 23.19 12.45
N ASP A 421 -16.47 24.33 12.07
CA ASP A 421 -17.20 25.48 11.51
C ASP A 421 -17.94 25.10 10.22
N PHE A 422 -17.30 24.30 9.37
CA PHE A 422 -17.88 23.80 8.14
C PHE A 422 -19.11 22.93 8.43
N LEU A 423 -19.04 22.00 9.39
CA LEU A 423 -20.20 21.18 9.76
C LEU A 423 -21.36 22.03 10.29
N GLU A 424 -21.09 23.04 11.12
CA GLU A 424 -22.12 23.94 11.63
C GLU A 424 -22.82 24.70 10.50
N SER A 425 -22.06 25.26 9.55
CA SER A 425 -22.61 25.95 8.38
C SER A 425 -23.48 25.04 7.51
N ARG A 426 -23.16 23.74 7.45
CA ARG A 426 -23.85 22.75 6.59
C ARG A 426 -25.08 22.14 7.24
N ARG A 427 -25.12 22.02 8.57
CA ARG A 427 -26.32 21.61 9.32
C ARG A 427 -27.50 22.53 9.02
N ALA A 428 -27.26 23.82 8.76
CA ALA A 428 -28.29 24.79 8.38
C ALA A 428 -28.76 24.70 6.91
N ALA A 429 -27.93 24.20 6.00
CA ALA A 429 -28.11 24.36 4.56
C ALA A 429 -28.64 23.11 3.81
N GLY A 430 -28.58 21.92 4.43
CA GLY A 430 -29.04 20.64 3.87
C GLY A 430 -28.30 20.14 2.62
N GLY A 431 -28.23 18.81 2.43
CA GLY A 431 -27.73 18.16 1.19
C GLY A 431 -26.34 17.54 1.25
N ARG A 432 -25.99 16.74 0.22
CA ARG A 432 -24.67 16.09 0.08
C ARG A 432 -23.59 17.16 -0.18
N SER A 433 -22.60 17.22 0.70
CA SER A 433 -21.50 18.17 0.63
C SER A 433 -20.17 17.44 0.49
N ARG A 434 -19.30 17.95 -0.38
CA ARG A 434 -17.94 17.46 -0.59
C ARG A 434 -16.95 18.57 -0.25
N LEU A 435 -15.87 18.22 0.42
CA LEU A 435 -14.77 19.13 0.75
C LEU A 435 -13.51 18.70 0.00
N LEU A 436 -12.92 19.62 -0.76
CA LEU A 436 -11.58 19.47 -1.33
C LEU A 436 -10.58 20.10 -0.38
N VAL A 437 -9.57 19.34 0.03
CA VAL A 437 -8.51 19.80 0.91
C VAL A 437 -7.22 19.92 0.10
N LEU A 438 -6.69 21.14 -0.01
CA LEU A 438 -5.39 21.43 -0.62
C LEU A 438 -4.37 21.71 0.48
N PRO A 439 -3.59 20.71 0.91
CA PRO A 439 -2.51 20.95 1.86
C PRO A 439 -1.35 21.71 1.20
N PRO A 440 -0.57 22.48 1.98
CA PRO A 440 0.58 23.22 1.46
C PRO A 440 1.67 22.26 0.99
N GLY A 441 2.44 22.66 -0.03
CA GLY A 441 3.11 21.74 -0.96
C GLY A 441 3.95 20.59 -0.37
N TYR A 442 4.71 20.81 0.70
CA TYR A 442 5.56 19.76 1.32
C TYR A 442 4.87 18.96 2.44
N THR A 443 3.57 19.14 2.62
CA THR A 443 2.79 18.42 3.64
C THR A 443 2.59 16.97 3.23
N ASP A 444 2.68 16.06 4.19
CA ASP A 444 2.32 14.66 3.96
C ASP A 444 0.79 14.52 3.91
N ALA A 445 0.26 13.84 2.89
CA ALA A 445 -1.17 13.58 2.83
C ALA A 445 -1.64 12.75 4.04
N LEU A 446 -0.78 11.92 4.63
CA LEU A 446 -1.09 11.21 5.87
C LEU A 446 -1.29 12.15 7.06
N ASP A 447 -0.63 13.30 7.13
CA ASP A 447 -0.86 14.27 8.23
C ASP A 447 -2.26 14.83 8.19
N VAL A 448 -2.76 15.11 6.97
CA VAL A 448 -4.13 15.55 6.75
C VAL A 448 -5.12 14.46 7.14
N VAL A 449 -4.86 13.22 6.72
CA VAL A 449 -5.69 12.06 7.09
C VAL A 449 -5.72 11.87 8.61
N GLN A 450 -4.56 11.90 9.26
CA GLN A 450 -4.41 11.76 10.70
C GLN A 450 -5.12 12.89 11.45
N ALA A 451 -5.05 14.14 10.96
CA ALA A 451 -5.76 15.28 11.52
C ALA A 451 -7.30 15.14 11.46
N VAL A 452 -7.83 14.59 10.36
CA VAL A 452 -9.27 14.29 10.22
C VAL A 452 -9.69 13.17 11.17
N LEU A 453 -8.89 12.10 11.29
CA LEU A 453 -9.20 10.94 12.14
C LEU A 453 -9.04 11.22 13.64
N SER A 454 -8.16 12.14 14.02
CA SER A 454 -7.91 12.57 15.40
C SER A 454 -8.69 13.80 15.83
N HIS A 455 -9.79 14.12 15.13
CA HIS A 455 -10.64 15.26 15.47
C HIS A 455 -11.11 15.22 16.95
N PRO A 456 -11.02 16.33 17.70
CA PRO A 456 -11.28 16.35 19.14
C PRO A 456 -12.73 16.03 19.50
N ASP A 457 -13.69 16.40 18.64
CA ASP A 457 -15.10 16.00 18.78
C ASP A 457 -15.39 14.69 18.01
N PRO A 458 -15.73 13.58 18.70
CA PRO A 458 -16.09 12.30 18.06
C PRO A 458 -17.36 12.37 17.20
N ALA A 459 -18.30 13.28 17.51
CA ALA A 459 -19.53 13.43 16.74
C ALA A 459 -19.22 14.09 15.38
N ALA A 460 -18.41 15.15 15.36
CA ALA A 460 -17.89 15.73 14.13
C ALA A 460 -17.06 14.72 13.32
N ARG A 461 -16.17 13.95 13.97
CA ARG A 461 -15.36 12.91 13.32
C ARG A 461 -16.22 11.92 12.54
N ALA A 462 -17.33 11.45 13.12
CA ALA A 462 -18.23 10.48 12.49
C ALA A 462 -18.97 11.04 11.25
N CYS A 463 -19.01 12.37 11.08
CA CYS A 463 -19.62 13.02 9.92
C CYS A 463 -18.67 13.09 8.70
N PHE A 464 -17.37 12.85 8.87
CA PHE A 464 -16.38 12.94 7.81
C PHE A 464 -15.93 11.57 7.32
N ALA A 465 -15.75 11.45 6.01
CA ALA A 465 -15.07 10.31 5.42
C ALA A 465 -14.10 10.79 4.35
N ILE A 466 -12.99 10.06 4.21
CA ILE A 466 -11.99 10.33 3.18
C ILE A 466 -12.33 9.47 1.98
N GLY A 467 -12.67 10.11 0.86
CA GLY A 467 -13.06 9.42 -0.36
C GLY A 467 -11.87 9.00 -1.20
N ALA A 468 -11.01 9.96 -1.56
CA ALA A 468 -9.84 9.74 -2.37
C ALA A 468 -8.71 10.71 -2.02
N VAL A 469 -7.48 10.28 -2.27
CA VAL A 469 -6.27 11.12 -2.16
C VAL A 469 -5.61 11.13 -3.53
N THR A 470 -5.45 12.34 -4.07
CA THR A 470 -4.89 12.57 -5.40
C THR A 470 -3.57 13.31 -5.26
N ALA A 471 -2.51 12.79 -5.87
CA ALA A 471 -1.21 13.43 -5.90
C ALA A 471 -0.97 14.06 -7.28
N CYS A 472 -0.78 15.38 -7.32
CA CYS A 472 -0.44 16.12 -8.52
C CYS A 472 1.07 16.12 -8.73
N VAL A 473 1.51 15.71 -9.91
CA VAL A 473 2.92 15.56 -10.25
C VAL A 473 3.20 16.28 -11.56
N GLU A 474 4.09 17.26 -11.48
CA GLU A 474 4.70 17.91 -12.66
C GLU A 474 6.09 17.30 -12.87
N PRO A 475 6.34 16.56 -13.96
CA PRO A 475 7.62 15.87 -14.18
C PRO A 475 8.86 16.78 -14.10
N LEU A 476 8.74 18.06 -14.50
CA LEU A 476 9.85 19.01 -14.41
C LEU A 476 10.11 19.53 -12.99
N ALA A 477 9.08 19.59 -12.15
CA ALA A 477 9.20 20.00 -10.74
C ALA A 477 9.43 18.79 -9.80
N SER A 478 9.58 17.58 -10.36
CA SER A 478 9.73 16.33 -9.60
C SER A 478 11.18 16.02 -9.23
N PHE A 479 12.15 16.57 -9.96
CA PHE A 479 13.57 16.30 -9.75
C PHE A 479 14.37 17.58 -9.50
N MET A 480 15.30 17.49 -8.56
CA MET A 480 16.43 18.40 -8.37
C MET A 480 17.52 18.11 -9.43
N GLU A 481 18.68 18.77 -9.33
CA GLU A 481 19.83 18.48 -10.18
C GLU A 481 20.24 16.99 -10.09
N HIS A 482 20.82 16.45 -11.16
CA HIS A 482 21.29 15.06 -11.24
C HIS A 482 20.23 13.96 -10.99
N ARG A 483 18.93 14.24 -11.18
CA ARG A 483 17.81 13.29 -11.01
C ARG A 483 17.56 12.86 -9.56
N PHE A 484 17.96 13.66 -8.57
CA PHE A 484 17.48 13.47 -7.21
C PHE A 484 16.01 13.86 -7.12
N ALA A 485 15.12 12.97 -6.66
CA ALA A 485 13.72 13.30 -6.47
C ALA A 485 13.58 14.34 -5.35
N PHE A 486 12.66 15.30 -5.52
CA PHE A 486 12.35 16.23 -4.44
C PHE A 486 11.84 15.48 -3.20
N PRO A 487 12.18 15.93 -1.98
CA PRO A 487 11.58 15.40 -0.75
C PRO A 487 10.06 15.42 -0.83
N LYS A 488 9.41 14.40 -0.26
CA LYS A 488 7.94 14.24 -0.23
C LYS A 488 7.28 13.83 -1.54
N LEU A 489 7.99 13.78 -2.68
CA LEU A 489 7.42 13.31 -3.94
C LEU A 489 6.91 11.86 -3.83
N LEU A 490 7.78 10.95 -3.37
CA LEU A 490 7.46 9.52 -3.30
C LEU A 490 6.47 9.24 -2.18
N GLU A 491 6.57 9.94 -1.06
CA GLU A 491 5.67 9.83 0.08
C GLU A 491 4.25 10.24 -0.30
N GLN A 492 4.07 11.38 -0.98
CA GLN A 492 2.76 11.83 -1.47
C GLN A 492 2.16 10.88 -2.51
N CYS A 493 2.97 10.18 -3.30
CA CYS A 493 2.52 9.23 -4.31
C CYS A 493 2.48 7.78 -3.84
N SER A 494 2.80 7.51 -2.58
CA SER A 494 3.04 6.15 -2.06
C SER A 494 1.80 5.27 -2.01
N HIS A 495 2.02 3.95 -2.05
CA HIS A 495 0.96 2.94 -1.96
C HIS A 495 0.21 3.04 -0.62
N GLY A 496 -1.12 2.99 -0.67
CA GLY A 496 -1.99 3.13 0.50
C GLY A 496 -2.34 4.58 0.85
N VAL A 497 -1.56 5.56 0.38
CA VAL A 497 -1.86 7.00 0.56
C VAL A 497 -2.60 7.51 -0.68
N ALA A 498 -1.92 7.65 -1.82
CA ALA A 498 -2.52 8.17 -3.04
C ALA A 498 -3.29 7.08 -3.81
N SER A 499 -4.57 7.35 -4.08
CA SER A 499 -5.40 6.52 -4.96
C SER A 499 -5.21 6.86 -6.44
N ALA A 500 -4.88 8.12 -6.75
CA ALA A 500 -4.65 8.59 -8.10
C ALA A 500 -3.44 9.52 -8.16
N VAL A 501 -2.70 9.45 -9.26
CA VAL A 501 -1.58 10.34 -9.57
C VAL A 501 -1.92 11.09 -10.86
N VAL A 502 -1.96 12.41 -10.77
CA VAL A 502 -2.33 13.29 -11.89
C VAL A 502 -1.08 13.99 -12.42
N PHE A 503 -0.74 13.72 -13.68
CA PHE A 503 0.34 14.40 -14.38
C PHE A 503 -0.13 15.73 -14.96
N THR A 504 0.42 16.83 -14.47
CA THR A 504 -0.01 18.20 -14.84
C THR A 504 0.84 18.87 -15.91
N GLY A 505 1.94 18.22 -16.32
CA GLY A 505 2.88 18.74 -17.32
C GLY A 505 2.36 18.78 -18.75
N PRO A 506 2.88 19.70 -19.58
CA PRO A 506 2.50 19.75 -20.99
C PRO A 506 3.02 18.52 -21.76
N PRO A 507 2.37 18.13 -22.86
CA PRO A 507 2.78 17.00 -23.69
C PRO A 507 3.91 17.41 -24.66
N ALA A 508 4.98 18.07 -24.19
CA ALA A 508 6.07 18.43 -25.09
C ALA A 508 6.97 17.21 -25.37
N GLN A 509 7.38 17.02 -26.64
CA GLN A 509 8.17 15.88 -27.09
C GLN A 509 9.50 15.69 -26.31
N ARG A 510 10.08 16.77 -25.77
CA ARG A 510 11.30 16.74 -24.94
C ARG A 510 11.03 16.27 -23.49
N GLN A 511 9.79 16.38 -23.00
CA GLN A 511 9.37 15.99 -21.65
C GLN A 511 8.88 14.54 -21.58
N GLN A 512 8.60 13.90 -22.72
CA GLN A 512 8.03 12.56 -22.77
C GLN A 512 8.94 11.50 -22.13
N ALA A 513 10.27 11.60 -22.31
CA ALA A 513 11.22 10.67 -21.71
C ALA A 513 11.32 10.83 -20.17
N LEU A 514 11.32 12.08 -19.66
CA LEU A 514 11.31 12.35 -18.23
C LEU A 514 9.98 11.94 -17.58
N ALA A 515 8.85 12.26 -18.21
CA ALA A 515 7.52 11.87 -17.75
C ALA A 515 7.38 10.34 -17.69
N GLN A 516 7.88 9.60 -18.69
CA GLN A 516 7.92 8.13 -18.66
C GLN A 516 8.79 7.61 -17.52
N HIS A 517 9.94 8.23 -17.26
CA HIS A 517 10.81 7.86 -16.15
C HIS A 517 10.15 8.10 -14.79
N VAL A 518 9.53 9.26 -14.58
CA VAL A 518 8.75 9.56 -13.36
C VAL A 518 7.62 8.55 -13.21
N GLN A 519 6.88 8.27 -14.28
CA GLN A 519 5.79 7.30 -14.25
C GLN A 519 6.27 5.89 -13.87
N GLN A 520 7.41 5.44 -14.38
CA GLN A 520 8.01 4.16 -13.98
C GLN A 520 8.42 4.16 -12.50
N LEU A 521 9.04 5.24 -12.03
CA LEU A 521 9.41 5.40 -10.62
C LEU A 521 8.17 5.36 -9.72
N LEU A 522 7.13 6.13 -10.04
CA LEU A 522 5.89 6.18 -9.27
C LEU A 522 5.12 4.85 -9.32
N ARG A 523 5.12 4.13 -10.44
CA ARG A 523 4.56 2.77 -10.52
C ARG A 523 5.27 1.78 -9.61
N SER A 524 6.58 1.94 -9.40
CA SER A 524 7.33 1.10 -8.46
C SER A 524 7.00 1.42 -7.01
N ALA A 525 6.70 2.68 -6.69
CA ALA A 525 6.29 3.12 -5.36
C ALA A 525 4.82 2.82 -5.05
N ASN A 526 3.96 2.86 -6.07
CA ASN A 526 2.53 2.65 -5.95
C ASN A 526 1.98 1.92 -7.19
N PRO A 527 1.89 0.58 -7.15
CA PRO A 527 1.46 -0.22 -8.29
C PRO A 527 -0.05 -0.14 -8.54
N THR A 528 -0.85 0.28 -7.55
CA THR A 528 -2.33 0.30 -7.64
C THR A 528 -2.90 1.67 -8.01
N ALA A 529 -2.08 2.73 -8.02
CA ALA A 529 -2.55 4.07 -8.36
C ALA A 529 -3.01 4.19 -9.81
N ALA A 530 -4.12 4.90 -10.01
CA ALA A 530 -4.55 5.33 -11.33
C ALA A 530 -3.69 6.52 -11.80
N PHE A 531 -3.12 6.42 -13.01
CA PHE A 531 -2.35 7.51 -13.61
C PHE A 531 -3.22 8.29 -14.59
N ILE A 532 -3.44 9.56 -14.29
CA ILE A 532 -4.32 10.47 -15.04
C ILE A 532 -3.45 11.56 -15.68
N GLN A 533 -3.76 11.95 -16.90
CA GLN A 533 -3.10 13.06 -17.58
C GLN A 533 -4.02 14.28 -17.59
N ALA A 534 -3.57 15.40 -17.02
CA ALA A 534 -4.36 16.62 -16.88
C ALA A 534 -3.51 17.86 -17.18
N GLU A 535 -3.42 18.24 -18.44
CA GLU A 535 -2.54 19.33 -18.88
C GLU A 535 -2.88 20.64 -18.15
N ARG A 536 -1.92 21.18 -17.40
CA ARG A 536 -2.08 22.38 -16.54
C ARG A 536 -3.27 22.28 -15.57
N GLY A 537 -3.66 21.07 -15.18
CA GLY A 537 -4.79 20.80 -14.29
C GLY A 537 -6.14 20.62 -14.98
N ALA A 538 -6.21 20.68 -16.32
CA ALA A 538 -7.45 20.41 -17.06
C ALA A 538 -7.61 18.91 -17.33
N VAL A 539 -8.66 18.29 -16.77
CA VAL A 539 -8.97 16.87 -16.98
C VAL A 539 -9.96 16.72 -18.13
N ILE A 540 -9.64 15.89 -19.12
CA ILE A 540 -10.44 15.77 -20.34
C ILE A 540 -11.56 14.72 -20.21
N ARG A 541 -11.28 13.61 -19.52
CA ARG A 541 -12.21 12.47 -19.41
C ARG A 541 -13.04 12.55 -18.13
N ALA A 542 -14.35 12.37 -18.25
CA ALA A 542 -15.26 12.34 -17.10
C ALA A 542 -14.96 11.18 -16.12
N GLU A 543 -14.50 10.04 -16.64
CA GLU A 543 -14.06 8.89 -15.83
C GLU A 543 -12.89 9.25 -14.91
N ASP A 544 -11.94 10.04 -15.41
CA ASP A 544 -10.77 10.48 -14.63
C ASP A 544 -11.20 11.45 -13.51
N VAL A 545 -12.18 12.33 -13.78
CA VAL A 545 -12.78 13.20 -12.76
C VAL A 545 -13.48 12.36 -11.68
N ALA A 546 -14.21 11.31 -12.06
CA ALA A 546 -14.86 10.40 -11.11
C ALA A 546 -13.85 9.64 -10.24
N LEU A 547 -12.66 9.30 -10.77
CA LEU A 547 -11.59 8.68 -9.98
C LEU A 547 -11.00 9.66 -8.95
N ILE A 548 -10.77 10.93 -9.33
CA ILE A 548 -10.27 11.98 -8.43
C ILE A 548 -11.30 12.29 -7.33
N LEU A 549 -12.58 12.34 -7.70
CA LEU A 549 -13.71 12.64 -6.81
C LEU A 549 -14.39 11.38 -6.24
N SER A 550 -13.71 10.24 -6.24
CA SER A 550 -14.26 8.97 -5.75
C SER A 550 -14.61 9.04 -4.27
N ASP A 551 -15.67 8.33 -3.89
CA ASP A 551 -16.18 8.29 -2.52
C ASP A 551 -15.56 7.22 -1.62
N GLY A 552 -14.85 6.25 -2.21
CA GLY A 552 -14.37 5.07 -1.49
C GLY A 552 -13.02 4.52 -1.95
N SER A 553 -12.33 5.20 -2.88
CA SER A 553 -11.01 4.76 -3.36
C SER A 553 -9.99 4.61 -2.23
N PHE A 554 -10.06 5.49 -1.22
CA PHE A 554 -9.19 5.42 -0.05
C PHE A 554 -9.47 4.19 0.83
N ALA A 555 -10.72 3.74 0.91
CA ALA A 555 -11.15 2.61 1.73
C ALA A 555 -11.01 1.24 1.04
N GLN A 556 -10.49 1.18 -0.20
CA GLN A 556 -10.33 -0.08 -0.91
C GLN A 556 -9.44 -1.07 -0.12
N PRO A 557 -9.77 -2.38 -0.11
CA PRO A 557 -9.02 -3.39 0.62
C PRO A 557 -7.50 -3.38 0.39
N GLN A 558 -7.08 -3.20 -0.87
CA GLN A 558 -5.66 -3.16 -1.24
C GLN A 558 -4.94 -1.93 -0.64
N MET A 559 -5.58 -0.76 -0.72
CA MET A 559 -5.07 0.49 -0.15
C MET A 559 -4.99 0.41 1.37
N LEU A 560 -6.03 -0.13 2.01
CA LEU A 560 -6.10 -0.32 3.45
C LEU A 560 -5.00 -1.25 3.95
N ARG A 561 -4.81 -2.39 3.26
CA ARG A 561 -3.74 -3.35 3.54
C ARG A 561 -2.36 -2.70 3.41
N ALA A 562 -2.12 -1.95 2.35
CA ALA A 562 -0.86 -1.23 2.15
C ALA A 562 -0.59 -0.25 3.30
N ARG A 563 -1.59 0.49 3.78
CA ARG A 563 -1.42 1.42 4.91
C ARG A 563 -1.02 0.73 6.21
N TYR A 564 -1.64 -0.40 6.54
CA TYR A 564 -1.26 -1.13 7.76
C TYR A 564 0.17 -1.70 7.69
N LEU A 565 0.67 -2.02 6.50
CA LEU A 565 2.03 -2.52 6.31
C LEU A 565 3.08 -1.40 6.28
N LEU A 566 2.78 -0.28 5.61
CA LEU A 566 3.74 0.80 5.38
C LEU A 566 3.69 1.90 6.46
N TYR A 567 2.53 2.13 7.07
CA TYR A 567 2.27 3.26 7.97
C TYR A 567 1.64 2.83 9.29
N PRO A 568 2.30 1.97 10.09
CA PRO A 568 1.71 1.45 11.32
C PRO A 568 1.29 2.58 12.27
N GLY A 569 0.05 2.49 12.80
CA GLY A 569 -0.51 3.50 13.70
C GLY A 569 -1.18 4.71 13.04
N TRP A 570 -1.26 4.74 11.69
CA TRP A 570 -1.91 5.83 10.93
C TRP A 570 -3.35 6.12 11.37
N CYS A 571 -4.12 5.08 11.73
CA CYS A 571 -5.53 5.22 12.12
C CYS A 571 -5.73 5.95 13.45
N ARG A 572 -4.66 6.07 14.28
CA ARG A 572 -4.69 6.72 15.60
C ARG A 572 -3.85 8.01 15.64
N ALA A 573 -3.46 8.55 14.48
CA ALA A 573 -2.56 9.69 14.40
C ALA A 573 -1.20 9.47 15.13
N ARG A 574 -0.71 8.22 15.13
CA ARG A 574 0.54 7.83 15.80
C ARG A 574 1.69 7.62 14.84
N PHE A 575 1.44 7.69 13.54
CA PHE A 575 2.50 7.51 12.55
C PHE A 575 3.31 8.80 12.43
N PRO A 576 4.62 8.79 12.76
CA PRO A 576 5.45 9.98 12.66
C PRO A 576 5.80 10.24 11.20
N THR A 577 5.20 11.26 10.61
CA THR A 577 5.63 11.80 9.31
C THR A 577 6.90 12.60 9.53
N THR A 578 8.04 12.05 9.11
CA THR A 578 9.32 12.74 9.29
C THR A 578 9.37 13.95 8.33
N PRO A 579 9.77 15.15 8.78
CA PRO A 579 10.13 16.22 7.85
C PRO A 579 11.30 15.72 6.99
N GLY A 580 11.23 15.90 5.66
CA GLY A 580 12.10 15.20 4.70
C GLY A 580 13.59 15.24 5.02
N CYS A 581 14.32 14.21 4.56
CA CYS A 581 15.74 13.94 4.87
C CYS A 581 16.75 15.00 4.34
N LEU A 582 16.29 15.94 3.51
CA LEU A 582 17.08 17.12 3.12
C LEU A 582 16.53 18.28 3.94
N GLY A 583 17.39 19.05 4.62
CA GLY A 583 17.03 20.27 5.37
C GLY A 583 16.51 21.39 4.46
N LEU A 584 15.45 21.09 3.72
CA LEU A 584 14.66 21.99 2.92
C LEU A 584 13.88 22.85 3.90
N VAL A 585 14.25 24.12 3.94
CA VAL A 585 13.66 25.12 4.82
C VAL A 585 12.78 26.03 3.97
N GLN A 586 11.60 26.34 4.49
CA GLN A 586 10.77 27.42 3.98
C GLN A 586 11.07 28.66 4.82
N LEU A 587 11.65 29.70 4.21
CA LEU A 587 11.92 30.97 4.87
C LEU A 587 11.02 32.06 4.30
N ARG A 588 10.29 32.74 5.18
CA ARG A 588 9.43 33.87 4.83
C ARG A 588 10.13 35.17 5.19
N LEU A 589 10.23 36.07 4.22
CA LEU A 589 10.69 37.44 4.40
C LEU A 589 9.56 38.41 4.15
N THR A 590 9.32 39.32 5.11
CA THR A 590 8.35 40.41 4.98
C THR A 590 9.07 41.72 4.71
N PHE A 591 8.55 42.53 3.79
CA PHE A 591 9.13 43.83 3.44
C PHE A 591 8.03 44.83 3.07
N SER A 592 8.34 46.12 3.14
CA SER A 592 7.36 47.20 3.00
C SER A 592 7.46 47.94 1.66
N ARG A 593 8.64 47.94 1.01
CA ARG A 593 8.93 48.77 -0.17
C ARG A 593 8.77 48.02 -1.50
N PRO A 594 8.48 48.74 -2.60
CA PRO A 594 8.37 48.14 -3.93
C PRO A 594 9.73 47.73 -4.51
N LEU A 595 9.76 46.59 -5.21
CA LEU A 595 10.93 46.07 -5.93
C LEU A 595 10.98 46.59 -7.37
N GLN A 596 12.15 46.57 -8.00
CA GLN A 596 12.27 46.86 -9.43
C GLN A 596 11.97 45.60 -10.25
N ARG A 597 10.86 45.60 -11.00
CA ARG A 597 10.46 44.47 -11.86
C ARG A 597 11.57 43.93 -12.76
N PRO A 598 12.34 44.75 -13.52
CA PRO A 598 13.39 44.21 -14.39
C PRO A 598 14.56 43.58 -13.63
N GLN A 599 14.93 44.12 -12.46
CA GLN A 599 15.99 43.56 -11.62
C GLN A 599 15.52 42.24 -11.00
N PHE A 600 14.30 42.21 -10.46
CA PHE A 600 13.70 41.01 -9.89
C PHE A 600 13.63 39.85 -10.90
N VAL A 601 13.21 40.13 -12.14
CA VAL A 601 13.16 39.10 -13.20
C VAL A 601 14.56 38.60 -13.54
N ALA A 602 15.55 39.49 -13.64
CA ALA A 602 16.93 39.12 -13.92
C ALA A 602 17.54 38.25 -12.80
N GLU A 603 17.32 38.62 -11.54
CA GLU A 603 17.80 37.86 -10.38
C GLU A 603 17.12 36.49 -10.27
N CYS A 604 15.81 36.39 -10.53
CA CYS A 604 15.12 35.10 -10.61
C CYS A 604 15.73 34.20 -11.68
N GLN A 605 16.00 34.73 -12.88
CA GLN A 605 16.67 33.97 -13.95
C GLN A 605 18.07 33.52 -13.56
N ALA A 606 18.82 34.36 -12.84
CA ALA A 606 20.17 34.04 -12.35
C ALA A 606 20.17 32.88 -11.33
N LEU A 607 19.09 32.70 -10.54
CA LEU A 607 18.99 31.59 -9.59
C LEU A 607 19.19 30.23 -10.24
N SER A 608 18.72 30.04 -11.48
CA SER A 608 18.89 28.77 -12.22
C SER A 608 20.35 28.43 -12.50
N SER A 609 21.19 29.45 -12.70
CA SER A 609 22.62 29.30 -12.96
C SER A 609 23.45 29.19 -11.67
N SER A 610 22.86 29.51 -10.52
CA SER A 610 23.50 29.46 -9.20
C SER A 610 23.32 28.14 -8.45
N LEU A 611 22.56 27.20 -9.01
CA LEU A 611 22.30 25.91 -8.38
C LEU A 611 23.60 25.10 -8.23
N SER A 612 23.82 24.61 -7.02
CA SER A 612 24.96 23.76 -6.66
C SER A 612 24.55 22.27 -6.60
N PRO A 613 25.32 21.34 -7.19
CA PRO A 613 24.92 19.94 -7.34
C PRO A 613 25.13 19.07 -6.09
N SER A 614 26.01 19.45 -5.17
CA SER A 614 26.19 18.82 -3.85
C SER A 614 27.14 19.72 -3.05
N PRO A 615 26.84 20.11 -1.80
CA PRO A 615 25.80 19.62 -0.90
C PRO A 615 24.43 20.33 -1.01
N PHE A 616 24.11 20.91 -2.18
CA PHE A 616 22.86 21.66 -2.46
C PHE A 616 22.61 22.88 -1.55
N ARG A 617 23.59 23.30 -0.73
CA ARG A 617 23.44 24.40 0.22
C ARG A 617 23.37 25.75 -0.50
N GLY A 618 22.41 26.57 -0.10
CA GLY A 618 22.15 27.88 -0.71
C GLY A 618 21.24 27.83 -1.94
N ASN A 619 20.79 26.64 -2.36
CA ASN A 619 19.93 26.51 -3.53
C ASN A 619 18.49 26.90 -3.21
N VAL A 620 17.93 27.81 -4.00
CA VAL A 620 16.51 28.19 -3.97
C VAL A 620 15.79 27.47 -5.12
N TYR A 621 14.77 26.67 -4.81
CA TYR A 621 14.03 25.88 -5.79
C TYR A 621 12.68 26.49 -6.16
N ASN A 622 11.94 26.97 -5.16
CA ASN A 622 10.66 27.66 -5.37
C ASN A 622 10.67 28.97 -4.62
N LEU A 623 10.04 29.97 -5.23
CA LEU A 623 9.83 31.29 -4.66
C LEU A 623 8.39 31.67 -4.94
N TRP A 624 7.64 32.06 -3.91
CA TRP A 624 6.27 32.52 -4.07
C TRP A 624 5.89 33.54 -3.02
N GLY A 625 4.88 34.36 -3.28
CA GLY A 625 4.38 35.33 -2.33
C GLY A 625 3.80 36.57 -3.00
N LYS A 626 3.83 37.69 -2.27
CA LYS A 626 3.19 38.94 -2.61
C LYS A 626 4.21 40.07 -2.64
N ALA A 627 4.39 40.73 -3.79
CA ALA A 627 5.33 41.84 -3.94
C ALA A 627 4.70 43.02 -4.67
N ARG A 628 5.06 44.24 -4.24
CA ARG A 628 4.77 45.47 -4.99
C ARG A 628 5.95 45.78 -5.90
N PHE A 629 5.69 46.26 -7.11
CA PHE A 629 6.72 46.68 -8.05
C PHE A 629 6.68 48.18 -8.28
N SER A 630 7.82 48.80 -8.59
CA SER A 630 7.90 50.25 -8.81
C SER A 630 7.08 50.77 -10.00
N ASP A 631 6.65 49.88 -10.89
CA ASP A 631 5.84 50.18 -12.08
C ASP A 631 4.34 49.93 -11.86
N SER A 632 3.91 49.47 -10.67
CA SER A 632 2.51 49.17 -10.35
C SER A 632 2.20 49.41 -8.88
N GLU A 633 1.17 50.21 -8.60
CA GLU A 633 0.63 50.40 -7.24
C GLU A 633 -0.08 49.14 -6.70
N GLN A 634 -0.53 48.25 -7.59
CA GLN A 634 -1.20 47.00 -7.24
C GLN A 634 -0.22 45.96 -6.71
N LEU A 635 -0.65 45.23 -5.67
CA LEU A 635 0.05 44.05 -5.18
C LEU A 635 -0.01 42.93 -6.23
N MET A 636 1.15 42.36 -6.52
CA MET A 636 1.29 41.26 -7.46
C MET A 636 1.59 39.98 -6.69
N GLU A 637 0.86 38.92 -7.02
CA GLU A 637 1.20 37.56 -6.65
C GLU A 637 2.32 37.06 -7.57
N VAL A 638 3.39 36.57 -6.95
CA VAL A 638 4.60 36.12 -7.60
C VAL A 638 4.75 34.63 -7.35
N SER A 639 5.02 33.86 -8.40
CA SER A 639 5.40 32.45 -8.30
C SER A 639 6.52 32.15 -9.29
N TYR A 640 7.60 31.56 -8.80
CA TYR A 640 8.79 31.22 -9.57
C TYR A 640 9.30 29.83 -9.19
N ASN A 641 9.57 29.02 -10.21
CA ASN A 641 10.24 27.73 -10.06
C ASN A 641 11.58 27.76 -10.80
N THR A 642 12.67 27.60 -10.06
CA THR A 642 14.04 27.75 -10.57
C THR A 642 14.41 26.74 -11.64
N ILE A 643 13.94 25.50 -11.52
CA ILE A 643 14.26 24.40 -12.46
C ILE A 643 13.51 24.55 -13.78
N ARG A 644 12.26 24.99 -13.71
CA ARG A 644 11.43 25.26 -14.89
C ARG A 644 11.79 26.59 -15.56
N GLY A 645 12.29 27.55 -14.79
CA GLY A 645 12.54 28.92 -15.25
C GLY A 645 11.25 29.69 -15.59
N SER A 646 10.12 29.30 -15.00
CA SER A 646 8.81 29.94 -15.24
C SER A 646 8.52 30.91 -14.12
N LEU A 647 8.36 32.19 -14.46
CA LEU A 647 7.93 33.25 -13.56
C LEU A 647 6.51 33.67 -13.92
N ASP A 648 5.57 33.46 -13.00
CA ASP A 648 4.19 33.89 -13.10
C ASP A 648 3.99 35.12 -12.21
N LEU A 649 3.49 36.22 -12.80
CA LEU A 649 3.16 37.48 -12.12
C LEU A 649 1.69 37.79 -12.36
N VAL A 650 0.85 37.66 -11.33
CA VAL A 650 -0.60 37.85 -11.44
C VAL A 650 -1.05 38.98 -10.52
N PRO A 651 -1.85 39.96 -10.99
CA PRO A 651 -2.41 40.99 -10.10
C PRO A 651 -3.40 40.38 -9.11
N GLU A 652 -3.34 40.79 -7.85
CA GLU A 652 -4.25 40.28 -6.81
C GLU A 652 -5.71 40.69 -7.08
N GLN A 653 -6.64 39.72 -7.06
CA GLN A 653 -8.08 39.95 -7.22
C GLN A 653 -8.83 39.50 -5.95
N GLY A 654 -9.18 40.43 -5.06
CA GLY A 654 -9.96 40.12 -3.86
C GLY A 654 -10.39 41.34 -3.03
N PRO A 655 -11.45 41.23 -2.19
CA PRO A 655 -11.98 42.31 -1.37
C PRO A 655 -11.14 42.64 -0.11
N GLU A 656 -10.09 41.87 0.19
CA GLU A 656 -9.18 42.08 1.33
C GLU A 656 -7.86 42.77 0.92
N ALA A 657 -7.96 43.85 0.14
CA ALA A 657 -6.84 44.75 -0.16
C ALA A 657 -6.36 45.56 1.07
N SER A 658 -6.51 45.03 2.29
CA SER A 658 -6.29 45.71 3.57
C SER A 658 -4.99 45.30 4.27
N SER A 659 -4.29 44.24 3.83
CA SER A 659 -2.94 43.94 4.32
C SER A 659 -1.87 44.55 3.40
N SER A 660 -1.29 45.67 3.82
CA SER A 660 -0.30 46.42 3.00
C SER A 660 1.11 45.79 2.96
N SER A 661 1.30 44.62 3.59
CA SER A 661 2.61 44.00 3.79
C SER A 661 2.99 43.08 2.62
N CYS A 662 4.12 43.36 1.97
CA CYS A 662 4.70 42.44 0.99
C CYS A 662 5.44 41.31 1.71
N PHE A 663 5.40 40.10 1.16
CA PHE A 663 6.17 38.98 1.68
C PHE A 663 6.57 38.02 0.56
N LEU A 664 7.74 37.40 0.69
CA LEU A 664 8.18 36.33 -0.20
C LEU A 664 8.61 35.13 0.64
N VAL A 665 8.22 33.94 0.18
CA VAL A 665 8.57 32.65 0.76
C VAL A 665 9.54 31.95 -0.18
N PHE A 666 10.64 31.47 0.38
CA PHE A 666 11.71 30.80 -0.33
C PHE A 666 11.82 29.36 0.16
N ASP A 667 11.72 28.41 -0.77
CA ASP A 667 11.92 26.99 -0.51
C ASP A 667 13.31 26.58 -1.01
N GLY A 668 14.17 26.13 -0.11
CA GLY A 668 15.54 25.78 -0.47
C GLY A 668 16.32 25.06 0.61
N VAL A 669 17.52 24.60 0.28
CA VAL A 669 18.35 23.77 1.18
C VAL A 669 19.44 24.63 1.80
N GLY A 670 19.51 24.66 3.13
CA GLY A 670 20.54 25.42 3.86
C GLY A 670 20.51 26.93 3.60
N LEU A 671 19.31 27.49 3.43
CA LEU A 671 19.11 28.93 3.26
C LEU A 671 19.37 29.67 4.57
N THR A 672 19.89 30.90 4.46
CA THR A 672 20.08 31.81 5.59
C THR A 672 19.25 33.07 5.38
N GLU A 673 18.66 33.60 6.44
CA GLU A 673 17.81 34.79 6.36
C GLU A 673 18.60 36.00 5.82
N ASP A 674 19.82 36.20 6.30
CA ASP A 674 20.69 37.32 5.87
C ASP A 674 21.04 37.26 4.38
N GLY A 675 21.38 36.07 3.88
CA GLY A 675 21.68 35.88 2.46
C GLY A 675 20.49 36.15 1.54
N LEU A 676 19.27 35.81 1.98
CA LEU A 676 18.04 36.11 1.24
C LEU A 676 17.67 37.60 1.32
N LYS A 677 17.93 38.26 2.45
CA LYS A 677 17.78 39.72 2.57
C LYS A 677 18.72 40.45 1.62
N ASP A 678 19.98 40.03 1.54
CA ASP A 678 20.96 40.57 0.59
C ASP A 678 20.52 40.35 -0.86
N TRP A 679 19.98 39.18 -1.18
CA TRP A 679 19.41 38.90 -2.49
C TRP A 679 18.23 39.82 -2.84
N LEU A 680 17.31 40.06 -1.90
CA LEU A 680 16.19 40.99 -2.11
C LEU A 680 16.64 42.44 -2.27
N ARG A 681 17.73 42.85 -1.62
CA ARG A 681 18.32 44.19 -1.80
C ARG A 681 18.85 44.41 -3.22
N LEU A 682 19.31 43.35 -3.92
CA LEU A 682 19.72 43.44 -5.34
C LEU A 682 18.53 43.72 -6.28
N CYS A 683 17.34 43.26 -5.90
CA CYS A 683 16.10 43.51 -6.63
C CYS A 683 15.51 44.90 -6.37
N ALA A 684 16.05 45.63 -5.39
CA ALA A 684 15.65 47.00 -5.06
C ALA A 684 16.59 48.01 -5.72
N LYS A 685 16.15 49.27 -5.80
CA LYS A 685 16.95 50.36 -6.40
C LYS A 685 18.29 50.48 -5.68
N GLN A 686 19.38 50.08 -6.35
CA GLN A 686 20.73 50.18 -5.78
C GLN A 686 21.07 51.64 -5.42
N THR A 687 21.47 51.86 -4.18
CA THR A 687 21.69 53.18 -3.59
C THR A 687 23.14 53.66 -3.70
N LYS A 688 24.11 52.82 -4.11
CA LYS A 688 25.53 53.22 -4.23
C LYS A 688 26.14 52.70 -5.54
N LYS A 689 26.85 53.58 -6.26
CA LYS A 689 27.63 53.19 -7.45
C LYS A 689 28.99 52.61 -7.00
N PRO A 690 29.44 51.46 -7.56
CA PRO A 690 30.76 50.91 -7.25
C PRO A 690 31.88 51.78 -7.83
N LYS A 691 33.03 51.81 -7.16
CA LYS A 691 34.23 52.51 -7.65
C LYS A 691 34.79 51.78 -8.89
N LYS A 692 35.13 52.52 -9.94
CA LYS A 692 35.86 52.00 -11.10
C LYS A 692 37.30 51.65 -10.71
N THR A 693 37.80 50.56 -11.27
CA THR A 693 39.21 50.13 -11.14
C THR A 693 39.84 49.98 -12.53
N LYS A 694 41.17 49.89 -12.62
CA LYS A 694 41.86 49.74 -13.91
C LYS A 694 41.37 48.54 -14.73
N ASN A 695 40.89 47.48 -14.05
CA ASN A 695 40.38 46.25 -14.67
C ASN A 695 38.89 46.31 -15.04
N SER A 696 38.15 47.33 -14.58
CA SER A 696 36.71 47.48 -14.85
C SER A 696 36.41 48.39 -16.04
N LEU A 697 37.43 48.86 -16.77
CA LEU A 697 37.28 49.74 -17.93
C LEU A 697 37.07 48.91 -19.21
N SER A 698 36.06 49.27 -19.98
CA SER A 698 35.80 48.64 -21.27
C SER A 698 36.87 49.03 -22.31
N PRO A 699 37.11 48.19 -23.34
CA PRO A 699 38.04 48.51 -24.43
C PRO A 699 37.66 49.79 -25.20
N GLN A 700 36.37 50.16 -25.19
CA GLN A 700 35.87 51.38 -25.82
C GLN A 700 36.18 52.63 -24.99
N GLU A 701 36.08 52.55 -23.67
CA GLU A 701 36.49 53.64 -22.76
C GLU A 701 37.99 53.90 -22.85
N VAL A 702 38.82 52.85 -22.90
CA VAL A 702 40.29 53.01 -23.06
C VAL A 702 40.63 53.69 -24.38
N LYS A 703 39.93 53.35 -25.48
CA LYS A 703 40.08 54.05 -26.77
C LYS A 703 39.63 55.51 -26.69
N HIS A 704 38.56 55.80 -25.95
CA HIS A 704 38.08 57.16 -25.76
C HIS A 704 39.07 58.02 -24.96
N ILE A 705 39.62 57.46 -23.87
CA ILE A 705 40.67 58.10 -23.07
C ILE A 705 41.90 58.41 -23.94
N HIS A 706 42.33 57.43 -24.74
CA HIS A 706 43.45 57.61 -25.68
C HIS A 706 43.13 58.68 -26.72
N ALA A 707 41.94 58.67 -27.33
CA ALA A 707 41.56 59.64 -28.36
C ALA A 707 41.55 61.09 -27.85
N LYS A 708 41.16 61.30 -26.59
CA LYS A 708 41.09 62.62 -25.96
C LYS A 708 42.48 63.18 -25.60
N ARG A 709 43.43 62.30 -25.25
CA ARG A 709 44.76 62.68 -24.74
C ARG A 709 45.94 62.30 -25.63
N ARG A 710 45.69 61.84 -26.86
CA ARG A 710 46.75 61.49 -27.84
C ARG A 710 47.63 62.68 -28.30
N LEU A 711 47.18 63.91 -28.06
CA LEU A 711 47.90 65.14 -28.41
C LEU A 711 48.67 65.72 -27.23
N ASP A 712 48.61 65.08 -26.06
CA ASP A 712 49.34 65.51 -24.86
C ASP A 712 50.85 65.36 -25.08
N PRO A 713 51.69 66.20 -24.44
CA PRO A 713 53.13 66.19 -24.65
C PRO A 713 53.72 64.81 -24.31
N LEU A 714 54.54 64.30 -25.23
CA LEU A 714 55.21 63.02 -25.06
C LEU A 714 56.31 63.11 -24.00
N PRO A 715 56.51 62.05 -23.20
CA PRO A 715 57.64 61.98 -22.29
C PRO A 715 58.96 62.01 -23.05
N ALA A 716 60.02 62.52 -22.40
CA ALA A 716 61.34 62.63 -23.00
C ALA A 716 61.81 61.28 -23.56
N GLY A 717 62.19 61.27 -24.83
CA GLY A 717 62.65 60.06 -25.53
C GLY A 717 61.57 59.31 -26.32
N PHE A 718 60.38 59.87 -26.49
CA PHE A 718 59.35 59.34 -27.40
C PHE A 718 59.04 60.32 -28.53
N LEU A 719 58.84 59.78 -29.73
CA LEU A 719 58.41 60.51 -30.93
C LEU A 719 57.20 59.83 -31.56
N TYR A 720 56.28 60.62 -32.10
CA TYR A 720 55.11 60.11 -32.82
C TYR A 720 55.35 60.26 -34.32
N ASP A 721 55.36 59.15 -35.05
CA ASP A 721 55.69 59.10 -36.48
C ASP A 721 54.48 59.34 -37.40
N GLY A 722 53.32 59.67 -36.83
CA GLY A 722 52.05 59.85 -37.54
C GLY A 722 51.13 58.62 -37.47
N GLN A 723 51.65 57.43 -37.12
CA GLN A 723 50.85 56.21 -36.94
C GLN A 723 51.08 55.52 -35.59
N GLN A 724 52.30 55.55 -35.04
CA GLN A 724 52.71 54.88 -33.81
C GLN A 724 53.69 55.73 -32.99
N TYR A 725 53.77 55.43 -31.69
CA TYR A 725 54.74 56.06 -30.79
C TYR A 725 56.01 55.22 -30.76
N VAL A 726 57.16 55.87 -30.99
CA VAL A 726 58.47 55.21 -31.09
C VAL A 726 59.38 55.74 -29.99
N ASP A 727 60.04 54.84 -29.26
CA ASP A 727 61.04 55.21 -28.24
C ASP A 727 62.44 55.46 -28.84
N VAL A 728 63.38 55.99 -28.04
CA VAL A 728 64.78 56.22 -28.43
C VAL A 728 65.52 54.95 -28.88
N TRP A 729 64.97 53.76 -28.61
CA TRP A 729 65.52 52.46 -29.01
C TRP A 729 64.77 51.85 -30.21
N GLY A 730 63.85 52.58 -30.83
CA GLY A 730 63.10 52.17 -32.01
C GLY A 730 61.90 51.25 -31.75
N ARG A 731 61.49 51.02 -30.48
CA ARG A 731 60.33 50.19 -30.15
C ARG A 731 59.04 50.97 -30.39
N ARG A 732 58.07 50.34 -31.06
CA ARG A 732 56.81 50.97 -31.45
C ARG A 732 55.67 50.58 -30.51
N ARG A 733 54.80 51.53 -30.16
CA ARG A 733 53.59 51.34 -29.36
C ARG A 733 52.39 51.95 -30.08
N SER A 734 51.24 51.26 -30.01
CA SER A 734 49.97 51.71 -30.58
C SER A 734 49.20 52.70 -29.69
N LEU A 735 49.54 52.73 -28.41
CA LEU A 735 48.93 53.56 -27.38
C LEU A 735 49.96 54.58 -26.84
N HIS A 736 49.46 55.74 -26.42
CA HIS A 736 50.28 56.80 -25.85
C HIS A 736 51.17 56.27 -24.70
N PRO A 737 52.45 56.66 -24.61
CA PRO A 737 53.37 56.15 -23.57
C PRO A 737 52.87 56.32 -22.13
N ASN A 738 52.14 57.40 -21.85
CA ASN A 738 51.55 57.72 -20.53
C ASN A 738 50.11 57.21 -20.36
N MET A 739 49.67 56.20 -21.14
CA MET A 739 48.29 55.70 -21.03
C MET A 739 47.93 55.17 -19.64
N GLU A 740 48.88 54.60 -18.91
CA GLU A 740 48.62 54.11 -17.55
C GLU A 740 48.29 55.24 -16.57
N ASP A 741 48.93 56.40 -16.74
CA ASP A 741 48.68 57.60 -15.95
C ASP A 741 47.34 58.23 -16.34
N PHE A 742 47.03 58.29 -17.64
CA PHE A 742 45.74 58.79 -18.12
C PHE A 742 44.57 57.92 -17.66
N ILE A 743 44.75 56.59 -17.62
CA ILE A 743 43.80 55.67 -17.03
C ILE A 743 43.68 55.90 -15.52
N GLY A 744 44.80 56.12 -14.82
CA GLY A 744 44.83 56.44 -13.39
C GLY A 744 44.04 57.70 -13.05
N GLU A 745 44.28 58.79 -13.79
CA GLU A 745 43.57 60.06 -13.62
C GLU A 745 42.09 59.94 -13.95
N TYR A 746 41.73 59.28 -15.06
CA TYR A 746 40.33 59.06 -15.42
C TYR A 746 39.59 58.24 -14.36
N VAL A 747 40.23 57.19 -13.83
CA VAL A 747 39.66 56.39 -12.73
C VAL A 747 39.52 57.23 -11.46
N ALA A 748 40.48 58.09 -11.14
CA ALA A 748 40.41 58.96 -9.97
C ALA A 748 39.28 60.00 -10.10
N GLU A 749 39.13 60.62 -11.27
CA GLU A 749 38.07 61.58 -11.57
C GLU A 749 36.69 60.92 -11.56
N ALA A 750 36.53 59.78 -12.24
CA ALA A 750 35.29 59.02 -12.24
C ALA A 750 34.92 58.52 -10.83
N ASN A 751 35.90 58.09 -10.03
CA ASN A 751 35.66 57.68 -8.64
C ASN A 751 35.29 58.87 -7.75
N ARG A 752 35.84 60.07 -8.01
CA ARG A 752 35.45 61.29 -7.31
C ARG A 752 33.99 61.66 -7.61
N GLU A 753 33.55 61.54 -8.86
CA GLU A 753 32.14 61.73 -9.23
C GLU A 753 31.23 60.68 -8.57
N VAL A 754 31.66 59.42 -8.54
CA VAL A 754 30.96 58.34 -7.85
C VAL A 754 30.87 58.61 -6.34
N GLU A 755 31.93 59.12 -5.71
CA GLU A 755 31.94 59.49 -4.30
C GLU A 755 31.00 60.67 -3.99
N LEU A 756 30.98 61.70 -4.85
CA LEU A 756 30.06 62.83 -4.70
C LEU A 756 28.60 62.36 -4.84
N PHE A 757 28.31 61.50 -5.80
CA PHE A 757 26.99 60.91 -5.99
C PHE A 757 26.58 60.03 -4.79
N ASN A 758 27.49 59.19 -4.30
CA ASN A 758 27.22 58.33 -3.13
C ASN A 758 27.03 59.16 -1.85
N ARG A 759 27.79 60.25 -1.64
CA ARG A 759 27.58 61.17 -0.51
C ARG A 759 26.25 61.92 -0.59
N GLN A 760 25.83 62.34 -1.79
CA GLN A 760 24.50 62.95 -1.99
C GLN A 760 23.37 61.97 -1.65
N LEU A 761 23.56 60.67 -1.89
CA LEU A 761 22.61 59.62 -1.53
C LEU A 761 22.62 59.30 -0.03
N GLU A 762 23.78 59.37 0.63
CA GLU A 762 23.88 59.22 2.10
C GLU A 762 23.12 60.33 2.85
N LEU A 763 23.07 61.55 2.30
CA LEU A 763 22.29 62.67 2.85
C LEU A 763 20.76 62.51 2.67
N GLN A 764 20.30 61.59 1.81
CA GLN A 764 18.88 61.37 1.53
C GLN A 764 18.24 60.27 2.38
N GLU A 765 18.93 59.72 3.41
CA GLU A 765 18.49 58.65 4.33
C GLU A 765 17.31 57.84 3.78
N GLN A 766 17.59 56.88 2.89
CA GLN A 766 16.57 55.91 2.49
C GLN A 766 16.60 54.77 3.52
N PRO A 767 15.51 54.53 4.30
CA PRO A 767 15.44 53.37 5.19
C PRO A 767 15.65 52.05 4.42
N ASP A 768 16.06 50.98 5.10
CA ASP A 768 16.27 49.67 4.46
C ASP A 768 14.94 49.12 3.90
N LEU A 769 15.02 48.12 3.03
CA LEU A 769 13.88 47.39 2.48
C LEU A 769 13.02 46.72 3.57
N PHE A 770 13.65 46.40 4.71
CA PHE A 770 13.08 45.67 5.84
C PHE A 770 12.76 46.56 7.06
N ASP A 771 13.02 47.87 6.97
CA ASP A 771 12.75 48.86 8.02
C ASP A 771 11.30 49.40 7.98
#